data_AF-A0AAD4CDA4-F1
#
_entry.id   AF-A0AAD4CDA4-F1
#
_cell.length_a   1.000
_cell.length_b   1.000
_cell.length_c   1.000
_cell.angle_alpha   90.00
_cell.angle_beta   90.00
_cell.angle_gamma   90.00
#
_symmetry.space_group_name_H-M   'P 1'
#
loop_
_entity.id
_entity.type
_entity.pdbx_description
1 polymer ?
#
loop_
_entity_poly.entity_id
_entity_poly.type
_entity_poly.pdbx_seq_one_letter_code
_entity_poly.pdbx_strand_id
1 'polypeptide(L)'
;MSTNDAVFYRRNKQIQDAIDSQNLKQALQLIDKRIKKGEDTRFLKAWKAHILFRHADETQRQRGVSDTLSLCKADPPTTDLDTLDILYQTLQKMGGQEETMRSIWEKASKAKSQDLDLQMRWFTYAFEGDDWKSAQKAAMTLQNNFPKTRKYYLWAIFLSYMVAVDETSSDGDRKLFGTLAYRMVSKAAESVPSDPKELLSPPRAIQSSEELLLLIKIFESQERHAEILKILDSENLGLSSRVIQNDWTFVGVKVSSLEKAESWTEGLAYARSLLSIPSNDEERKALQERDDWVVWSLLVKAARGIDTPETTAEVQNFINEFIRFEPKSRNAQLAHLDLLDWTFESGSANAEDLVCACEGYFDSNKHKLYCFGDLLAYLPKLDESSRLRFVKYASNSQDEKERKNDPHKGVATINALKFEYCLLLSADASNASKPKVEDFVSRCLQIYRETDRPENSETPSAIESQPSDDLCLLAAMSLIRFSGAWITGNQDKEAPDTALIRAAAILDRLLVDSPHNYQGLLLLVRIYLRLGAGSLALKTFSKLSVKQMQFETVAHNLFTRLATIHPHSAPPIDGAEYKDFNPQSAFVQALNFYRNAEATSVRHRSSGLEYGSYVNIESTIELQRRLRQSICRRMWALDVKRIHRLANGDPVSRYDEIARDTSPLSDQRIFDAFMNCEIPGQPTFEERIRLGPLPQGQWVKSTRITEHLFTVLRSISLQKSVSDMEIPSLEDVIDSGAASEMTGAEIESAKVNINLLKLVKYLSGSKSISCEQAEGFLDEVQNWLDCKAKELGMNNSKVSPLMSTTAISLQPTTPLAPSWKTFHTLYLSFECLKAVSGVSAIALKKGSKAAKLPKERVERLVNTMRQVDGDIRSNIRALKSRLSESGVLGSLIDLVVGGEGNGEDGPQLRDEIEKTLDMSSLELFCGELMESWEEGLGGVLAVRL
;
A
#
# COMPACT_ATOMS: atom_id res chain seq x y z
N MET A 1 -22.90 -38.37 30.78
CA MET A 1 -22.52 -37.25 31.67
C MET A 1 -22.91 -37.65 33.08
N SER A 2 -21.94 -37.83 33.96
CA SER A 2 -22.19 -38.18 35.37
C SER A 2 -22.69 -36.94 36.13
N THR A 3 -23.39 -37.12 37.25
CA THR A 3 -23.82 -36.03 38.14
C THR A 3 -22.65 -35.15 38.64
N ASN A 4 -21.42 -35.67 38.63
CA ASN A 4 -20.20 -34.91 38.94
C ASN A 4 -19.83 -33.90 37.84
N ASP A 5 -20.08 -34.21 36.56
CA ASP A 5 -19.74 -33.34 35.42
C ASP A 5 -20.62 -32.08 35.39
N ALA A 6 -21.91 -32.21 35.73
CA ALA A 6 -22.85 -31.09 35.79
C ALA A 6 -22.51 -30.11 36.93
N VAL A 7 -22.07 -30.62 38.07
CA VAL A 7 -21.64 -29.81 39.21
C VAL A 7 -20.32 -29.11 38.91
N PHE A 8 -19.37 -29.79 38.25
CA PHE A 8 -18.12 -29.20 37.80
C PHE A 8 -18.34 -28.06 36.80
N TYR A 9 -19.20 -28.28 35.80
CA TYR A 9 -19.55 -27.27 34.80
C TYR A 9 -20.22 -26.03 35.42
N ARG A 10 -21.19 -26.22 36.33
CA ARG A 10 -21.87 -25.12 37.04
C ARG A 10 -20.89 -24.29 37.88
N ARG A 11 -19.92 -24.93 38.54
CA ARG A 11 -18.89 -24.24 39.34
C ARG A 11 -17.89 -23.48 38.47
N ASN A 12 -17.50 -24.02 37.32
CA ASN A 12 -16.65 -23.31 36.35
C ASN A 12 -17.39 -22.09 35.79
N LYS A 13 -18.68 -22.23 35.45
CA LYS A 13 -19.51 -21.12 34.98
C LYS A 13 -19.56 -19.95 35.98
N GLN A 14 -19.72 -20.22 37.28
CA GLN A 14 -19.71 -19.17 38.32
C GLN A 14 -18.40 -18.38 38.38
N ILE A 15 -17.26 -19.03 38.14
CA ILE A 15 -15.96 -18.35 38.07
C ILE A 15 -15.86 -17.55 36.77
N GLN A 16 -16.32 -18.11 35.64
CA GLN A 16 -16.33 -17.42 34.35
C GLN A 16 -17.23 -16.17 34.37
N ASP A 17 -18.45 -16.27 34.90
CA ASP A 17 -19.37 -15.14 35.05
C ASP A 17 -18.75 -14.00 35.90
N ALA A 18 -17.96 -14.34 36.91
CA ALA A 18 -17.24 -13.37 37.74
C ALA A 18 -16.07 -12.71 36.98
N ILE A 19 -15.39 -13.43 36.09
CA ILE A 19 -14.36 -12.88 35.20
C ILE A 19 -14.99 -11.95 34.17
N ASP A 20 -16.10 -12.37 33.55
CA ASP A 20 -16.81 -11.60 32.52
C ASP A 20 -17.40 -10.30 33.09
N SER A 21 -17.83 -10.33 34.35
CA SER A 21 -18.24 -9.16 35.13
C SER A 21 -17.07 -8.28 35.64
N GLN A 22 -15.83 -8.59 35.23
CA GLN A 22 -14.57 -7.97 35.70
C GLN A 22 -14.34 -8.01 37.22
N ASN A 23 -15.04 -8.87 37.96
CA ASN A 23 -14.88 -9.03 39.40
C ASN A 23 -13.81 -10.09 39.73
N LEU A 24 -12.55 -9.77 39.43
CA LEU A 24 -11.42 -10.70 39.58
C LEU A 24 -11.20 -11.15 41.04
N LYS A 25 -11.55 -10.31 42.03
CA LYS A 25 -11.46 -10.67 43.46
C LYS A 25 -12.43 -11.79 43.82
N GLN A 26 -13.67 -11.70 43.34
CA GLN A 26 -14.67 -12.75 43.55
C GLN A 26 -14.27 -14.05 42.85
N ALA A 27 -13.72 -13.97 41.63
CA ALA A 27 -13.21 -15.13 40.91
C ALA A 27 -12.09 -15.85 41.69
N LEU A 28 -11.12 -15.11 42.23
CA LEU A 28 -10.04 -15.68 43.06
C LEU A 28 -10.57 -16.33 44.34
N GLN A 29 -11.54 -15.71 45.02
CA GLN A 29 -12.15 -16.29 46.23
C GLN A 29 -12.89 -17.62 45.94
N LEU A 30 -13.59 -17.69 44.81
CA LEU A 30 -14.28 -18.91 44.39
C LEU A 30 -13.29 -20.04 44.09
N ILE A 31 -12.16 -19.74 43.43
CA ILE A 31 -11.09 -20.71 43.18
C ILE A 31 -10.43 -21.16 44.49
N ASP A 32 -10.05 -20.23 45.36
CA ASP A 32 -9.44 -20.55 46.65
C ASP A 32 -10.35 -21.41 47.53
N LYS A 33 -11.67 -21.16 47.49
CA LYS A 33 -12.65 -21.98 48.18
C LYS A 33 -12.71 -23.41 47.64
N ARG A 34 -12.52 -23.63 46.34
CA ARG A 34 -12.47 -24.98 45.73
C ARG A 34 -11.20 -25.72 46.09
N ILE A 35 -10.05 -25.05 46.00
CA ILE A 35 -8.75 -25.61 46.40
C ILE A 35 -8.79 -26.02 47.88
N LYS A 36 -9.30 -25.16 48.77
CA LYS A 36 -9.47 -25.47 50.21
C LYS A 36 -10.45 -26.62 50.49
N LYS A 37 -11.38 -26.90 49.58
CA LYS A 37 -12.35 -28.00 49.69
C LYS A 37 -11.84 -29.34 49.15
N GLY A 38 -10.56 -29.42 48.77
CA GLY A 38 -9.89 -30.64 48.32
C GLY A 38 -9.75 -30.78 46.80
N GLU A 39 -10.20 -29.81 46.01
CA GLU A 39 -10.05 -29.81 44.55
C GLU A 39 -8.74 -29.10 44.13
N ASP A 40 -7.59 -29.69 44.49
CA ASP A 40 -6.27 -29.10 44.23
C ASP A 40 -5.69 -29.50 42.85
N THR A 41 -6.43 -29.20 41.77
CA THR A 41 -6.06 -29.58 40.40
C THR A 41 -5.10 -28.58 39.74
N ARG A 42 -4.29 -29.05 38.79
CA ARG A 42 -3.41 -28.18 37.97
C ARG A 42 -4.21 -27.14 37.17
N PHE A 43 -5.38 -27.53 36.67
CA PHE A 43 -6.33 -26.63 36.01
C PHE A 43 -6.70 -25.42 36.88
N LEU A 44 -7.12 -25.65 38.13
CA LEU A 44 -7.51 -24.56 39.04
C LEU A 44 -6.32 -23.68 39.43
N LYS A 45 -5.11 -24.25 39.56
CA LYS A 45 -3.88 -23.48 39.79
C LYS A 45 -3.51 -22.61 38.59
N ALA A 46 -3.59 -23.15 37.37
CA ALA A 46 -3.35 -22.40 36.14
C ALA A 46 -4.37 -21.26 35.96
N TRP A 47 -5.66 -21.55 36.22
CA TRP A 47 -6.71 -20.54 36.12
C TRP A 47 -6.55 -19.42 37.16
N LYS A 48 -6.17 -19.79 38.39
CA LYS A 48 -5.81 -18.82 39.44
C LYS A 48 -4.65 -17.93 39.00
N ALA A 49 -3.57 -18.52 38.48
CA ALA A 49 -2.40 -17.79 38.01
C ALA A 49 -2.76 -16.82 36.86
N HIS A 50 -3.62 -17.24 35.93
CA HIS A 50 -4.14 -16.39 34.85
C HIS A 50 -4.91 -15.17 35.37
N ILE A 51 -5.78 -15.36 36.36
CA ILE A 51 -6.56 -14.26 36.95
C ILE A 51 -5.66 -13.31 37.74
N LEU A 52 -4.68 -13.84 38.48
CA LEU A 52 -3.67 -13.05 39.19
C LEU A 52 -2.85 -12.19 38.23
N PHE A 53 -2.44 -12.75 37.08
CA PHE A 53 -1.74 -12.02 36.04
C PHE A 53 -2.57 -10.85 35.47
N ARG A 54 -3.89 -11.04 35.31
CA ARG A 54 -4.80 -9.98 34.82
C ARG A 54 -5.15 -8.91 35.87
N HIS A 55 -4.64 -9.02 37.09
CA HIS A 55 -4.97 -8.11 38.16
C HIS A 55 -4.29 -6.72 37.99
N ALA A 56 -4.94 -5.67 38.49
CA ALA A 56 -4.43 -4.30 38.39
C ALA A 56 -3.21 -4.04 39.30
N ASP A 57 -3.17 -4.73 40.45
CA ASP A 57 -2.06 -4.70 41.41
C ASP A 57 -0.82 -5.47 40.90
N GLU A 58 0.33 -4.78 40.87
CA GLU A 58 1.60 -5.32 40.39
C GLU A 58 2.07 -6.52 41.21
N THR A 59 1.84 -6.53 42.52
CA THR A 59 2.27 -7.65 43.38
C THR A 59 1.54 -8.95 43.06
N GLN A 60 0.24 -8.85 42.76
CA GLN A 60 -0.57 -9.99 42.33
C GLN A 60 -0.20 -10.44 40.92
N ARG A 61 0.11 -9.48 40.03
CA ARG A 61 0.57 -9.77 38.68
C ARG A 61 1.87 -10.56 38.68
N GLN A 62 2.87 -10.11 39.43
CA GLN A 62 4.16 -10.80 39.57
C GLN A 62 4.00 -12.20 40.18
N ARG A 63 3.08 -12.35 41.13
CA ARG A 63 2.71 -13.67 41.66
C ARG A 63 2.10 -14.57 40.59
N GLY A 64 1.17 -14.05 39.79
CA GLY A 64 0.58 -14.79 38.66
C GLY A 64 1.63 -15.25 37.63
N VAL A 65 2.63 -14.41 37.35
CA VAL A 65 3.79 -14.75 36.52
C VAL A 65 4.59 -15.91 37.13
N SER A 66 4.98 -15.80 38.39
CA SER A 66 5.76 -16.82 39.10
C SER A 66 5.02 -18.16 39.17
N ASP A 67 3.74 -18.13 39.53
CA ASP A 67 2.89 -19.32 39.63
C ASP A 67 2.76 -20.00 38.25
N THR A 68 2.55 -19.23 37.17
CA THR A 68 2.48 -19.75 35.80
C THR A 68 3.77 -20.43 35.38
N LEU A 69 4.91 -19.79 35.59
CA LEU A 69 6.23 -20.34 35.23
C LEU A 69 6.56 -21.60 36.04
N SER A 70 6.15 -21.67 37.31
CA SER A 70 6.33 -22.86 38.15
C SER A 70 5.54 -24.06 37.61
N LEU A 71 4.29 -23.83 37.17
CA LEU A 71 3.43 -24.86 36.59
C LEU A 71 3.97 -25.37 35.24
N CYS A 72 4.61 -24.50 34.45
CA CYS A 72 5.25 -24.87 33.19
C CYS A 72 6.49 -25.76 33.37
N LYS A 73 7.14 -25.69 34.54
CA LYS A 73 8.33 -26.48 34.89
C LYS A 73 8.01 -27.74 35.71
N ALA A 74 6.73 -28.05 35.92
CA ALA A 74 6.32 -29.19 36.74
C ALA A 74 6.74 -30.55 36.16
N ASP A 75 7.03 -31.49 37.05
CA ASP A 75 7.35 -32.90 36.75
C ASP A 75 6.41 -33.82 37.59
N PRO A 76 5.61 -34.72 36.99
CA PRO A 76 5.46 -35.00 35.56
C PRO A 76 4.83 -33.82 34.78
N PRO A 77 5.13 -33.66 33.48
CA PRO A 77 4.59 -32.57 32.66
C PRO A 77 3.06 -32.50 32.67
N THR A 78 2.53 -31.30 32.46
CA THR A 78 1.08 -31.09 32.28
C THR A 78 0.67 -31.64 30.91
N THR A 79 -0.32 -32.53 30.89
CA THR A 79 -0.83 -33.18 29.66
C THR A 79 -2.32 -32.93 29.43
N ASP A 80 -2.96 -32.16 30.30
CA ASP A 80 -4.36 -31.76 30.20
C ASP A 80 -4.49 -30.54 29.27
N LEU A 81 -5.32 -30.64 28.23
CA LEU A 81 -5.45 -29.63 27.19
C LEU A 81 -5.96 -28.29 27.74
N ASP A 82 -7.01 -28.29 28.56
CA ASP A 82 -7.58 -27.06 29.12
C ASP A 82 -6.56 -26.32 30.00
N THR A 83 -5.78 -27.07 30.79
CA THR A 83 -4.69 -26.50 31.59
C THR A 83 -3.58 -25.93 30.71
N LEU A 84 -3.17 -26.65 29.65
CA LEU A 84 -2.14 -26.20 28.71
C LEU A 84 -2.58 -24.94 27.95
N ASP A 85 -3.84 -24.86 27.52
CA ASP A 85 -4.41 -23.70 26.83
C ASP A 85 -4.37 -22.46 27.72
N ILE A 86 -4.76 -22.58 29.00
CA ILE A 86 -4.69 -21.47 29.97
C ILE A 86 -3.24 -21.02 30.18
N LEU A 87 -2.31 -21.95 30.36
CA LEU A 87 -0.89 -21.64 30.53
C LEU A 87 -0.35 -20.93 29.28
N TYR A 88 -0.63 -21.46 28.09
CA TYR A 88 -0.21 -20.88 26.81
C TYR A 88 -0.77 -19.46 26.61
N GLN A 89 -2.07 -19.24 26.83
CA GLN A 89 -2.70 -17.91 26.75
C GLN A 89 -2.11 -16.92 27.77
N THR A 90 -1.73 -17.40 28.96
CA THR A 90 -1.08 -16.55 29.97
C THR A 90 0.32 -16.17 29.54
N LEU A 91 1.13 -17.14 29.08
CA LEU A 91 2.49 -16.91 28.56
C LEU A 91 2.49 -15.98 27.35
N GLN A 92 1.54 -16.14 26.43
CA GLN A 92 1.39 -15.28 25.25
C GLN A 92 1.15 -13.82 25.65
N LYS A 93 0.30 -13.57 26.66
CA LYS A 93 0.04 -12.22 27.17
C LYS A 93 1.18 -11.65 28.01
N MET A 94 2.01 -12.51 28.62
CA MET A 94 3.17 -12.08 29.40
C MET A 94 4.29 -11.52 28.52
N GLY A 95 4.46 -12.03 27.29
CA GLY A 95 5.56 -11.67 26.39
C GLY A 95 6.93 -12.22 26.84
N GLY A 96 7.87 -12.36 25.91
CA GLY A 96 9.27 -12.75 26.22
C GLY A 96 9.47 -14.17 26.78
N GLN A 97 8.46 -15.05 26.69
CA GLN A 97 8.49 -16.43 27.20
C GLN A 97 8.33 -17.48 26.10
N GLU A 98 8.84 -17.20 24.90
CA GLU A 98 8.69 -18.06 23.72
C GLU A 98 9.24 -19.47 23.91
N GLU A 99 10.41 -19.59 24.53
CA GLU A 99 11.01 -20.89 24.81
C GLU A 99 10.15 -21.72 25.76
N THR A 100 9.58 -21.09 26.79
CA THR A 100 8.66 -21.74 27.73
C THR A 100 7.39 -22.20 26.99
N MET A 101 6.83 -21.37 26.11
CA MET A 101 5.66 -21.72 25.28
C MET A 101 5.93 -22.93 24.38
N ARG A 102 7.11 -23.01 23.75
CA ARG A 102 7.52 -24.19 22.97
C ARG A 102 7.69 -25.43 23.84
N SER A 103 8.36 -25.25 24.99
CA SER A 103 8.74 -26.35 25.88
C SER A 103 7.53 -27.06 26.50
N ILE A 104 6.46 -26.34 26.86
CA ILE A 104 5.29 -26.96 27.51
C ILE A 104 4.62 -28.00 26.61
N TRP A 105 4.43 -27.68 25.32
CA TRP A 105 3.81 -28.58 24.37
C TRP A 105 4.74 -29.72 23.95
N GLU A 106 6.04 -29.45 23.80
CA GLU A 106 7.04 -30.48 23.51
C GLU A 106 7.13 -31.50 24.65
N LYS A 107 7.08 -31.06 25.92
CA LYS A 107 7.07 -31.98 27.08
C LYS A 107 5.77 -32.77 27.19
N ALA A 108 4.64 -32.11 26.97
CA ALA A 108 3.32 -32.76 27.03
C ALA A 108 3.20 -33.86 25.95
N SER A 109 3.57 -33.55 24.71
CA SER A 109 3.52 -34.50 23.58
C SER A 109 4.48 -35.67 23.77
N LYS A 110 5.67 -35.47 24.33
CA LYS A 110 6.58 -36.57 24.70
C LYS A 110 6.00 -37.47 25.79
N ALA A 111 5.33 -36.89 26.79
CA ALA A 111 4.70 -37.65 27.87
C ALA A 111 3.52 -38.52 27.38
N LYS A 112 2.78 -38.06 26.36
CA LYS A 112 1.68 -38.80 25.72
C LYS A 112 1.83 -38.84 24.20
N SER A 113 2.81 -39.60 23.72
CA SER A 113 3.15 -39.67 22.29
C SER A 113 2.11 -40.36 21.40
N GLN A 114 1.12 -41.06 21.95
CA GLN A 114 0.04 -41.70 21.18
C GLN A 114 -1.28 -40.89 21.21
N ASP A 115 -1.29 -39.75 21.88
CA ASP A 115 -2.46 -38.87 21.96
C ASP A 115 -2.48 -37.93 20.75
N LEU A 116 -3.36 -38.23 19.79
CA LEU A 116 -3.48 -37.47 18.55
C LEU A 116 -3.96 -36.03 18.80
N ASP A 117 -4.94 -35.84 19.68
CA ASP A 117 -5.51 -34.53 19.96
C ASP A 117 -4.48 -33.60 20.59
N LEU A 118 -3.64 -34.13 21.49
CA LEU A 118 -2.53 -33.40 22.08
C LEU A 118 -1.46 -33.00 21.05
N GLN A 119 -1.07 -33.92 20.16
CA GLN A 119 -0.09 -33.61 19.11
C GLN A 119 -0.63 -32.62 18.09
N MET A 120 -1.89 -32.78 17.66
CA MET A 120 -2.53 -31.86 16.73
C MET A 120 -2.70 -30.48 17.37
N ARG A 121 -3.05 -30.38 18.66
CA ARG A 121 -3.16 -29.08 19.34
C ARG A 121 -1.82 -28.35 19.42
N TRP A 122 -0.73 -29.07 19.73
CA TRP A 122 0.62 -28.51 19.66
C TRP A 122 0.94 -28.00 18.25
N PHE A 123 0.68 -28.83 17.24
CA PHE A 123 0.89 -28.49 15.84
C PHE A 123 0.13 -27.21 15.44
N THR A 124 -1.18 -27.15 15.73
CA THR A 124 -2.02 -26.00 15.39
C THR A 124 -1.54 -24.71 16.06
N TYR A 125 -1.21 -24.73 17.35
CA TYR A 125 -0.70 -23.53 18.02
C TYR A 125 0.65 -23.07 17.45
N ALA A 126 1.54 -24.00 17.13
CA ALA A 126 2.82 -23.66 16.53
C ALA A 126 2.64 -23.09 15.11
N PHE A 127 1.79 -23.71 14.29
CA PHE A 127 1.56 -23.30 12.91
C PHE A 127 0.80 -21.97 12.80
N GLU A 128 -0.25 -21.76 13.59
CA GLU A 128 -1.01 -20.50 13.60
C GLU A 128 -0.22 -19.34 14.23
N GLY A 129 0.70 -19.65 15.13
CA GLY A 129 1.60 -18.68 15.78
C GLY A 129 2.87 -18.34 14.99
N ASP A 130 3.01 -18.81 13.75
CA ASP A 130 4.19 -18.64 12.88
C ASP A 130 5.51 -19.19 13.49
N ASP A 131 5.41 -20.15 14.42
CA ASP A 131 6.57 -20.83 15.00
C ASP A 131 6.94 -22.05 14.16
N TRP A 132 7.58 -21.80 13.02
CA TRP A 132 7.90 -22.82 12.02
C TRP A 132 8.75 -23.97 12.59
N LYS A 133 9.68 -23.67 13.50
CA LYS A 133 10.54 -24.68 14.13
C LYS A 133 9.75 -25.60 15.05
N SER A 134 8.85 -25.06 15.85
CA SER A 134 7.96 -25.85 16.72
C SER A 134 6.95 -26.65 15.88
N ALA A 135 6.40 -26.04 14.81
CA ALA A 135 5.48 -26.71 13.90
C ALA A 135 6.16 -27.87 13.16
N GLN A 136 7.40 -27.68 12.71
CA GLN A 136 8.20 -28.72 12.05
C GLN A 136 8.46 -29.90 12.99
N LYS A 137 8.83 -29.65 14.26
CA LYS A 137 9.02 -30.70 15.27
C LYS A 137 7.73 -31.47 15.55
N ALA A 138 6.60 -30.75 15.63
CA ALA A 138 5.29 -31.36 15.82
C ALA A 138 4.92 -32.25 14.61
N ALA A 139 5.13 -31.76 13.38
CA ALA A 139 4.91 -32.53 12.15
C ALA A 139 5.81 -33.78 12.06
N MET A 140 7.08 -33.67 12.47
CA MET A 140 8.00 -34.82 12.56
C MET A 140 7.49 -35.88 13.55
N THR A 141 6.95 -35.45 14.69
CA THR A 141 6.38 -36.34 15.70
C THR A 141 5.11 -37.02 15.17
N LEU A 142 4.23 -36.27 14.50
CA LEU A 142 3.02 -36.77 13.87
C LEU A 142 3.32 -37.83 12.79
N GLN A 143 4.28 -37.59 11.89
CA GLN A 143 4.62 -38.59 10.86
C GLN A 143 5.23 -39.87 11.43
N ASN A 144 5.96 -39.77 12.55
CA ASN A 144 6.64 -40.91 13.16
C ASN A 144 5.66 -41.76 13.96
N ASN A 145 4.77 -41.12 14.72
CA ASN A 145 3.81 -41.80 15.58
C ASN A 145 2.56 -42.28 14.80
N PHE A 146 2.20 -41.58 13.72
CA PHE A 146 1.03 -41.90 12.88
C PHE A 146 1.39 -42.08 11.39
N PRO A 147 2.26 -43.05 11.04
CA PRO A 147 2.81 -43.20 9.69
C PRO A 147 1.80 -43.59 8.61
N LYS A 148 0.59 -44.04 9.00
CA LYS A 148 -0.50 -44.34 8.06
C LYS A 148 -1.09 -43.09 7.40
N THR A 149 -0.93 -41.93 8.03
CA THR A 149 -1.50 -40.67 7.56
C THR A 149 -0.47 -39.91 6.74
N ARG A 150 -0.55 -40.08 5.41
CA ARG A 150 0.40 -39.52 4.43
C ARG A 150 0.65 -38.02 4.58
N LYS A 151 -0.41 -37.23 4.81
CA LYS A 151 -0.30 -35.76 4.90
C LYS A 151 0.75 -35.29 5.92
N TYR A 152 0.96 -36.01 7.02
CA TYR A 152 1.96 -35.63 8.01
C TYR A 152 3.39 -35.68 7.49
N TYR A 153 3.68 -36.60 6.54
CA TYR A 153 4.98 -36.66 5.86
C TYR A 153 5.23 -35.41 5.01
N LEU A 154 4.21 -35.00 4.23
CA LEU A 154 4.29 -33.79 3.40
C LEU A 154 4.30 -32.51 4.24
N TRP A 155 3.57 -32.46 5.35
CA TRP A 155 3.64 -31.34 6.30
C TRP A 155 5.04 -31.19 6.88
N ALA A 156 5.71 -32.31 7.21
CA ALA A 156 7.09 -32.28 7.68
C ALA A 156 8.06 -31.76 6.59
N ILE A 157 7.86 -32.13 5.33
CA ILE A 157 8.62 -31.58 4.18
C ILE A 157 8.39 -30.08 4.07
N PHE A 158 7.13 -29.66 3.96
CA PHE A 158 6.73 -28.26 3.79
C PHE A 158 7.25 -27.39 4.93
N LEU A 159 7.15 -27.84 6.19
CA LEU A 159 7.62 -27.05 7.32
C LEU A 159 9.14 -27.03 7.45
N SER A 160 9.82 -28.08 6.98
CA SER A 160 11.29 -28.05 6.86
C SER A 160 11.71 -27.03 5.80
N TYR A 161 10.96 -26.90 4.71
CA TYR A 161 11.12 -25.84 3.71
C TYR A 161 10.84 -24.45 4.30
N MET A 162 9.72 -24.26 5.01
CA MET A 162 9.37 -22.98 5.64
C MET A 162 10.47 -22.47 6.59
N VAL A 163 11.06 -23.36 7.41
CA VAL A 163 12.19 -23.00 8.29
C VAL A 163 13.46 -22.65 7.48
N ALA A 164 13.65 -23.25 6.31
CA ALA A 164 14.81 -22.97 5.46
C ALA A 164 14.76 -21.58 4.81
N VAL A 165 13.56 -21.14 4.41
CA VAL A 165 13.34 -19.85 3.74
C VAL A 165 13.05 -18.70 4.71
N ASP A 166 12.68 -18.99 5.94
CA ASP A 166 12.40 -17.98 6.96
C ASP A 166 13.65 -17.17 7.34
N GLU A 167 13.59 -15.85 7.15
CA GLU A 167 14.66 -14.90 7.46
C GLU A 167 14.94 -14.79 8.97
N THR A 168 13.97 -15.14 9.82
CA THR A 168 14.15 -15.07 11.29
C THR A 168 14.92 -16.29 11.84
N SER A 169 15.07 -17.33 11.03
CA SER A 169 15.76 -18.56 11.41
C SER A 169 17.29 -18.42 11.29
N SER A 170 18.02 -19.10 12.18
CA SER A 170 19.50 -19.06 12.17
C SER A 170 20.07 -19.72 10.90
N ASP A 171 21.23 -19.26 10.42
CA ASP A 171 21.88 -19.86 9.24
C ASP A 171 22.13 -21.37 9.38
N GLY A 172 22.43 -21.83 10.60
CA GLY A 172 22.58 -23.24 10.91
C GLY A 172 21.27 -24.01 10.76
N ASP A 173 20.17 -23.46 11.27
CA ASP A 173 18.84 -24.04 11.08
C ASP A 173 18.45 -24.03 9.59
N ARG A 174 18.64 -22.91 8.87
CA ARG A 174 18.29 -22.78 7.46
C ARG A 174 18.98 -23.84 6.60
N LYS A 175 20.29 -24.05 6.79
CA LYS A 175 21.06 -25.10 6.09
C LYS A 175 20.61 -26.51 6.48
N LEU A 176 20.38 -26.76 7.77
CA LEU A 176 19.97 -28.07 8.27
C LEU A 176 18.59 -28.47 7.74
N PHE A 177 17.60 -27.58 7.88
CA PHE A 177 16.23 -27.84 7.45
C PHE A 177 16.09 -27.79 5.92
N GLY A 178 16.87 -26.97 5.21
CA GLY A 178 16.95 -27.01 3.75
C GLY A 178 17.47 -28.35 3.24
N THR A 179 18.54 -28.88 3.86
CA THR A 179 19.06 -30.23 3.54
C THR A 179 18.05 -31.32 3.86
N LEU A 180 17.32 -31.19 4.97
CA LEU A 180 16.29 -32.15 5.37
C LEU A 180 15.11 -32.14 4.38
N ALA A 181 14.58 -30.96 4.05
CA ALA A 181 13.51 -30.78 3.07
C ALA A 181 13.89 -31.39 1.72
N TYR A 182 15.10 -31.08 1.24
CA TYR A 182 15.66 -31.64 0.02
C TYR A 182 15.69 -33.18 0.05
N ARG A 183 16.30 -33.78 1.07
CA ARG A 183 16.40 -35.25 1.16
C ARG A 183 15.04 -35.93 1.25
N MET A 184 14.10 -35.36 2.01
CA MET A 184 12.77 -35.94 2.18
C MET A 184 11.94 -35.84 0.91
N VAL A 185 12.03 -34.73 0.18
CA VAL A 185 11.27 -34.53 -1.07
C VAL A 185 11.88 -35.30 -2.25
N SER A 186 13.21 -35.39 -2.35
CA SER A 186 13.86 -36.23 -3.38
C SER A 186 13.53 -37.71 -3.18
N LYS A 187 13.52 -38.18 -1.94
CA LYS A 187 13.06 -39.55 -1.62
C LYS A 187 11.59 -39.75 -2.00
N ALA A 188 10.75 -38.72 -1.87
CA ALA A 188 9.35 -38.78 -2.31
C ALA A 188 9.24 -38.89 -3.83
N ALA A 189 10.06 -38.14 -4.58
CA ALA A 189 10.13 -38.22 -6.03
C ALA A 189 10.66 -39.58 -6.52
N GLU A 190 11.72 -40.12 -5.91
CA GLU A 190 12.26 -41.45 -6.22
C GLU A 190 11.26 -42.58 -5.94
N SER A 191 10.32 -42.37 -5.01
CA SER A 191 9.31 -43.36 -4.67
C SER A 191 8.15 -43.42 -5.68
N VAL A 192 8.12 -42.54 -6.69
CA VAL A 192 7.09 -42.52 -7.74
C VAL A 192 7.28 -43.74 -8.66
N PRO A 193 6.30 -44.66 -8.74
CA PRO A 193 6.43 -45.86 -9.56
C PRO A 193 6.49 -45.54 -11.06
N SER A 194 7.18 -46.40 -11.82
CA SER A 194 7.19 -46.30 -13.28
C SER A 194 5.85 -46.71 -13.90
N ASP A 195 5.03 -47.54 -13.25
CA ASP A 195 3.67 -47.86 -13.69
C ASP A 195 2.67 -46.81 -13.18
N PRO A 196 2.00 -46.03 -14.06
CA PRO A 196 1.00 -45.04 -13.67
C PRO A 196 -0.21 -45.60 -12.91
N LYS A 197 -0.46 -46.92 -12.97
CA LYS A 197 -1.54 -47.59 -12.22
C LYS A 197 -1.20 -47.76 -10.75
N GLU A 198 0.08 -47.79 -10.40
CA GLU A 198 0.55 -47.98 -9.03
C GLU A 198 0.81 -46.67 -8.29
N LEU A 199 0.60 -45.50 -8.92
CA LEU A 199 0.90 -44.17 -8.35
C LEU A 199 0.32 -43.94 -6.94
N LEU A 200 -0.87 -44.48 -6.66
CA LEU A 200 -1.54 -44.33 -5.35
C LEU A 200 -1.04 -45.33 -4.29
N SER A 201 -0.24 -46.32 -4.67
CA SER A 201 0.18 -47.42 -3.80
C SER A 201 1.30 -47.04 -2.81
N PRO A 202 2.34 -46.26 -3.18
CA PRO A 202 3.37 -45.85 -2.23
C PRO A 202 2.90 -44.65 -1.39
N PRO A 203 2.83 -44.77 -0.05
CA PRO A 203 2.31 -43.72 0.82
C PRO A 203 3.18 -42.47 0.88
N ARG A 204 4.44 -42.53 0.40
CA ARG A 204 5.40 -41.42 0.43
C ARG A 204 5.77 -40.90 -0.96
N ALA A 205 5.23 -41.48 -2.03
CA ALA A 205 5.45 -40.97 -3.39
C ALA A 205 4.76 -39.61 -3.59
N ILE A 206 5.26 -38.83 -4.53
CA ILE A 206 4.53 -37.67 -5.08
C ILE A 206 3.35 -38.20 -5.91
N GLN A 207 2.16 -37.66 -5.67
CA GLN A 207 0.89 -38.12 -6.25
C GLN A 207 0.07 -37.00 -6.88
N SER A 208 0.38 -35.74 -6.59
CA SER A 208 -0.34 -34.57 -7.11
C SER A 208 0.59 -33.50 -7.68
N SER A 209 0.05 -32.64 -8.53
CA SER A 209 0.74 -31.47 -9.09
C SER A 209 1.26 -30.53 -7.99
N GLU A 210 0.46 -30.26 -6.95
CA GLU A 210 0.84 -29.40 -5.80
C GLU A 210 2.08 -29.91 -5.06
N GLU A 211 2.23 -31.23 -4.92
CA GLU A 211 3.40 -31.83 -4.26
C GLU A 211 4.65 -31.75 -5.13
N LEU A 212 4.50 -31.84 -6.45
CA LEU A 212 5.60 -31.60 -7.37
C LEU A 212 5.98 -30.11 -7.39
N LEU A 213 5.01 -29.20 -7.32
CA LEU A 213 5.29 -27.77 -7.17
C LEU A 213 6.04 -27.48 -5.86
N LEU A 214 5.70 -28.15 -4.76
CA LEU A 214 6.47 -28.07 -3.51
C LEU A 214 7.92 -28.54 -3.70
N LEU A 215 8.15 -29.65 -4.43
CA LEU A 215 9.50 -30.10 -4.78
C LEU A 215 10.25 -29.03 -5.56
N ILE A 216 9.61 -28.48 -6.61
CA ILE A 216 10.19 -27.43 -7.46
C ILE A 216 10.57 -26.23 -6.61
N LYS A 217 9.69 -25.76 -5.70
CA LYS A 217 9.98 -24.65 -4.79
C LYS A 217 11.19 -24.91 -3.89
N ILE A 218 11.32 -26.12 -3.35
CA ILE A 218 12.48 -26.52 -2.54
C ILE A 218 13.78 -26.51 -3.36
N PHE A 219 13.71 -26.92 -4.63
CA PHE A 219 14.88 -26.94 -5.52
C PHE A 219 15.23 -25.52 -5.99
N GLU A 220 14.23 -24.68 -6.29
CA GLU A 220 14.40 -23.26 -6.63
C GLU A 220 15.07 -22.49 -5.49
N SER A 221 14.65 -22.70 -4.24
CA SER A 221 15.27 -22.03 -3.07
C SER A 221 16.72 -22.43 -2.82
N GLN A 222 17.21 -23.46 -3.50
CA GLN A 222 18.58 -23.97 -3.42
C GLN A 222 19.34 -23.81 -4.75
N GLU A 223 18.78 -23.07 -5.71
CA GLU A 223 19.37 -22.80 -7.04
C GLU A 223 19.65 -24.08 -7.87
N ARG A 224 18.91 -25.16 -7.63
CA ARG A 224 19.13 -26.47 -8.29
C ARG A 224 18.33 -26.62 -9.57
N HIS A 225 18.40 -25.61 -10.44
CA HIS A 225 17.58 -25.51 -11.66
C HIS A 225 17.82 -26.67 -12.65
N ALA A 226 19.06 -27.13 -12.79
CA ALA A 226 19.39 -28.27 -13.67
C ALA A 226 18.71 -29.59 -13.24
N GLU A 227 18.41 -29.76 -11.95
CA GLU A 227 17.69 -30.95 -11.47
C GLU A 227 16.18 -30.85 -11.64
N ILE A 228 15.64 -29.62 -11.61
CA ILE A 228 14.26 -29.36 -11.98
C ILE A 228 14.03 -29.82 -13.43
N LEU A 229 14.94 -29.45 -14.35
CA LEU A 229 14.86 -29.87 -15.75
C LEU A 229 14.83 -31.39 -15.89
N LYS A 230 15.76 -32.10 -15.23
CA LYS A 230 15.79 -33.58 -15.23
C LYS A 230 14.49 -34.21 -14.73
N ILE A 231 13.84 -33.61 -13.73
CA ILE A 231 12.56 -34.10 -13.21
C ILE A 231 11.44 -33.83 -14.21
N LEU A 232 11.40 -32.63 -14.80
CA LEU A 232 10.38 -32.25 -15.78
C LEU A 232 10.49 -33.03 -17.10
N ASP A 233 11.68 -33.56 -17.42
CA ASP A 233 11.93 -34.44 -18.56
C ASP A 233 11.64 -35.91 -18.29
N SER A 234 11.40 -36.30 -17.03
CA SER A 234 11.13 -37.70 -16.69
C SER A 234 9.73 -38.14 -17.15
N GLU A 235 9.60 -39.38 -17.63
CA GLU A 235 8.30 -39.90 -18.12
C GLU A 235 7.29 -40.13 -16.99
N ASN A 236 7.78 -40.45 -15.80
CA ASN A 236 6.99 -40.88 -14.64
C ASN A 236 6.49 -39.69 -13.80
N LEU A 237 7.26 -38.60 -13.71
CA LEU A 237 6.95 -37.42 -12.88
C LEU A 237 6.98 -36.10 -13.65
N GLY A 238 7.52 -36.07 -14.87
CA GLY A 238 7.67 -34.86 -15.68
C GLY A 238 6.41 -34.48 -16.45
N LEU A 239 6.57 -33.64 -17.48
CA LEU A 239 5.47 -32.96 -18.18
C LEU A 239 4.43 -33.93 -18.76
N SER A 240 4.88 -35.02 -19.37
CA SER A 240 4.04 -36.04 -19.99
C SER A 240 3.44 -37.04 -19.00
N SER A 241 3.81 -36.95 -17.71
CA SER A 241 3.35 -37.89 -16.69
C SER A 241 1.85 -37.77 -16.41
N ARG A 242 1.27 -38.82 -15.82
CA ARG A 242 -0.13 -38.81 -15.35
C ARG A 242 -0.40 -37.72 -14.30
N VAL A 243 0.63 -37.26 -13.60
CA VAL A 243 0.53 -36.26 -12.52
C VAL A 243 0.35 -34.85 -13.11
N ILE A 244 1.05 -34.52 -14.19
CA ILE A 244 1.07 -33.17 -14.79
C ILE A 244 0.19 -33.04 -16.02
N GLN A 245 0.17 -34.06 -16.90
CA GLN A 245 -0.64 -34.08 -18.13
C GLN A 245 -0.43 -32.83 -19.03
N ASN A 246 0.82 -32.40 -19.20
CA ASN A 246 1.22 -31.22 -19.98
C ASN A 246 0.57 -29.89 -19.54
N ASP A 247 0.26 -29.73 -18.25
CA ASP A 247 -0.19 -28.46 -17.69
C ASP A 247 0.79 -27.31 -18.00
N TRP A 248 0.24 -26.23 -18.56
CA TRP A 248 0.98 -25.04 -19.00
C TRP A 248 1.81 -24.40 -17.88
N THR A 249 1.35 -24.51 -16.63
CA THR A 249 2.06 -24.00 -15.45
C THR A 249 3.46 -24.63 -15.37
N PHE A 250 3.58 -25.93 -15.60
CA PHE A 250 4.87 -26.63 -15.55
C PHE A 250 5.71 -26.41 -16.81
N VAL A 251 5.08 -26.13 -17.95
CA VAL A 251 5.79 -25.66 -19.16
C VAL A 251 6.46 -24.31 -18.86
N GLY A 252 5.74 -23.37 -18.24
CA GLY A 252 6.29 -22.10 -17.78
C GLY A 252 7.43 -22.26 -16.76
N VAL A 253 7.32 -23.22 -15.83
CA VAL A 253 8.43 -23.56 -14.91
C VAL A 253 9.64 -24.10 -15.66
N LYS A 254 9.46 -24.96 -16.67
CA LYS A 254 10.56 -25.48 -17.49
C LYS A 254 11.25 -24.35 -18.25
N VAL A 255 10.49 -23.48 -18.90
CA VAL A 255 11.00 -22.29 -19.60
C VAL A 255 11.82 -21.40 -18.65
N SER A 256 11.26 -21.08 -17.49
CA SER A 256 11.94 -20.29 -16.45
C SER A 256 13.20 -20.97 -15.92
N SER A 257 13.19 -22.30 -15.79
CA SER A 257 14.33 -23.09 -15.31
C SER A 257 15.45 -23.17 -16.35
N LEU A 258 15.12 -23.26 -17.65
CA LEU A 258 16.10 -23.21 -18.74
C LEU A 258 16.83 -21.85 -18.78
N GLU A 259 16.08 -20.75 -18.58
CA GLU A 259 16.65 -19.41 -18.46
C GLU A 259 17.60 -19.31 -17.25
N LYS A 260 17.13 -19.69 -16.05
CA LYS A 260 17.93 -19.61 -14.81
C LYS A 260 19.13 -20.56 -14.79
N ALA A 261 19.07 -21.69 -15.50
CA ALA A 261 20.16 -22.64 -15.63
C ALA A 261 21.15 -22.28 -16.75
N GLU A 262 20.94 -21.13 -17.44
CA GLU A 262 21.76 -20.67 -18.57
C GLU A 262 21.93 -21.73 -19.68
N SER A 263 20.94 -22.62 -19.83
CA SER A 263 20.97 -23.71 -20.80
C SER A 263 20.45 -23.21 -22.15
N TRP A 264 21.15 -22.24 -22.74
CA TRP A 264 20.66 -21.44 -23.86
C TRP A 264 20.35 -22.24 -25.12
N THR A 265 21.17 -23.23 -25.47
CA THR A 265 20.97 -24.07 -26.66
C THR A 265 19.72 -24.94 -26.53
N GLU A 266 19.51 -25.54 -25.36
CA GLU A 266 18.31 -26.33 -25.04
C GLU A 266 17.07 -25.41 -24.95
N GLY A 267 17.22 -24.24 -24.33
CA GLY A 267 16.19 -23.21 -24.24
C GLY A 267 15.70 -22.75 -25.61
N LEU A 268 16.63 -22.47 -26.53
CA LEU A 268 16.33 -22.09 -27.91
C LEU A 268 15.57 -23.18 -28.65
N ALA A 269 16.06 -24.43 -28.58
CA ALA A 269 15.41 -25.57 -29.23
C ALA A 269 14.01 -25.82 -28.67
N TYR A 270 13.85 -25.73 -27.35
CA TYR A 270 12.57 -25.92 -26.67
C TYR A 270 11.57 -24.82 -27.04
N ALA A 271 11.98 -23.54 -26.99
CA ALA A 271 11.12 -22.42 -27.40
C ALA A 271 10.68 -22.54 -28.87
N ARG A 272 11.59 -22.89 -29.79
CA ARG A 272 11.26 -23.17 -31.21
C ARG A 272 10.27 -24.33 -31.34
N SER A 273 10.42 -25.39 -30.55
CA SER A 273 9.51 -26.55 -30.59
C SER A 273 8.09 -26.20 -30.14
N LEU A 274 7.94 -25.28 -29.18
CA LEU A 274 6.64 -24.80 -28.72
C LEU A 274 5.99 -23.88 -29.75
N LEU A 275 6.77 -23.00 -30.38
CA LEU A 275 6.32 -22.01 -31.36
C LEU A 275 6.32 -22.51 -32.81
N SER A 276 6.49 -23.81 -33.04
CA SER A 276 6.57 -24.39 -34.38
C SER A 276 5.30 -24.12 -35.19
N ILE A 277 5.47 -23.70 -36.45
CA ILE A 277 4.36 -23.32 -37.34
C ILE A 277 3.47 -24.55 -37.62
N PRO A 278 2.18 -24.51 -37.23
CA PRO A 278 1.23 -25.61 -37.39
C PRO A 278 1.01 -26.01 -38.84
N SER A 279 0.85 -27.32 -39.08
CA SER A 279 0.45 -27.85 -40.40
C SER A 279 -1.04 -28.22 -40.47
N ASN A 280 -1.75 -28.23 -39.33
CA ASN A 280 -3.17 -28.58 -39.23
C ASN A 280 -3.93 -27.64 -38.26
N ASP A 281 -5.26 -27.69 -38.31
CA ASP A 281 -6.15 -26.80 -37.54
C ASP A 281 -6.13 -27.06 -36.02
N GLU A 282 -5.81 -28.28 -35.59
CA GLU A 282 -5.72 -28.64 -34.16
C GLU A 282 -4.46 -28.07 -33.52
N GLU A 283 -3.32 -28.18 -34.20
CA GLU A 283 -2.06 -27.53 -33.82
C GLU A 283 -2.18 -26.00 -33.85
N ARG A 284 -2.98 -25.44 -34.76
CA ARG A 284 -3.24 -23.99 -34.80
C ARG A 284 -3.99 -23.50 -33.57
N LYS A 285 -4.93 -24.28 -33.04
CA LYS A 285 -5.60 -23.95 -31.78
C LYS A 285 -4.65 -24.07 -30.60
N ALA A 286 -3.85 -25.14 -30.55
CA ALA A 286 -2.84 -25.31 -29.51
C ALA A 286 -1.78 -24.20 -29.52
N LEU A 287 -1.46 -23.63 -30.68
CA LEU A 287 -0.52 -22.51 -30.80
C LEU A 287 -1.01 -21.25 -30.07
N GLN A 288 -2.33 -21.02 -29.95
CA GLN A 288 -2.84 -19.84 -29.24
C GLN A 288 -2.44 -19.84 -27.76
N GLU A 289 -2.38 -21.02 -27.13
CA GLU A 289 -1.91 -21.17 -25.75
C GLU A 289 -0.38 -21.05 -25.66
N ARG A 290 0.33 -21.39 -26.75
CA ARG A 290 1.80 -21.36 -26.82
C ARG A 290 2.38 -20.02 -27.24
N ASP A 291 1.59 -19.17 -27.87
CA ASP A 291 1.92 -17.78 -28.18
C ASP A 291 1.88 -16.92 -26.90
N ASP A 292 2.76 -17.28 -25.97
CA ASP A 292 2.94 -16.66 -24.66
C ASP A 292 4.26 -15.89 -24.64
N TRP A 293 4.24 -14.67 -24.12
CA TRP A 293 5.43 -13.82 -24.00
C TRP A 293 6.58 -14.51 -23.27
N VAL A 294 6.30 -15.38 -22.29
CA VAL A 294 7.36 -16.10 -21.55
C VAL A 294 8.21 -16.98 -22.49
N VAL A 295 7.58 -17.61 -23.50
CA VAL A 295 8.26 -18.46 -24.48
C VAL A 295 9.06 -17.62 -25.48
N TRP A 296 8.48 -16.53 -25.98
CA TRP A 296 9.16 -15.59 -26.88
C TRP A 296 10.34 -14.89 -26.19
N SER A 297 10.18 -14.51 -24.93
CA SER A 297 11.24 -13.90 -24.12
C SER A 297 12.42 -14.87 -23.94
N LEU A 298 12.16 -16.15 -23.67
CA LEU A 298 13.22 -17.18 -23.63
C LEU A 298 13.91 -17.31 -25.00
N LEU A 299 13.16 -17.34 -26.11
CA LEU A 299 13.74 -17.43 -27.46
C LEU A 299 14.73 -16.29 -27.72
N VAL A 300 14.33 -15.05 -27.43
CA VAL A 300 15.18 -13.87 -27.62
C VAL A 300 16.36 -13.89 -26.63
N LYS A 301 16.14 -14.15 -25.35
CA LYS A 301 17.22 -14.22 -24.34
C LYS A 301 18.23 -15.33 -24.64
N ALA A 302 17.78 -16.49 -25.11
CA ALA A 302 18.67 -17.58 -25.52
C ALA A 302 19.52 -17.19 -26.73
N ALA A 303 18.95 -16.49 -27.71
CA ALA A 303 19.73 -15.94 -28.83
C ALA A 303 20.81 -14.95 -28.34
N ARG A 304 20.44 -14.03 -27.43
CA ARG A 304 21.36 -13.09 -26.79
C ARG A 304 22.45 -13.77 -25.98
N GLY A 305 22.13 -14.87 -25.28
CA GLY A 305 23.08 -15.64 -24.47
C GLY A 305 24.06 -16.49 -25.30
N ILE A 306 23.66 -16.94 -26.48
CA ILE A 306 24.54 -17.66 -27.43
C ILE A 306 25.46 -16.67 -28.18
N ASP A 307 24.95 -15.47 -28.49
CA ASP A 307 25.70 -14.36 -29.09
C ASP A 307 26.52 -14.74 -30.33
N THR A 308 25.88 -15.43 -31.28
CA THR A 308 26.47 -15.74 -32.59
C THR A 308 25.62 -15.13 -33.71
N PRO A 309 26.24 -14.54 -34.74
CA PRO A 309 25.51 -13.91 -35.83
C PRO A 309 24.63 -14.91 -36.59
N GLU A 310 25.04 -16.17 -36.68
CA GLU A 310 24.25 -17.25 -37.27
C GLU A 310 22.96 -17.49 -36.48
N THR A 311 23.06 -17.64 -35.16
CA THR A 311 21.88 -17.89 -34.31
C THR A 311 20.93 -16.70 -34.34
N THR A 312 21.46 -15.47 -34.28
CA THR A 312 20.66 -14.24 -34.38
C THR A 312 19.90 -14.19 -35.71
N ALA A 313 20.57 -14.47 -36.83
CA ALA A 313 19.94 -14.50 -38.15
C ALA A 313 18.88 -15.61 -38.26
N GLU A 314 19.13 -16.80 -37.71
CA GLU A 314 18.14 -17.88 -37.69
C GLU A 314 16.90 -17.52 -36.88
N VAL A 315 17.08 -16.94 -35.68
CA VAL A 315 15.96 -16.53 -34.82
C VAL A 315 15.17 -15.40 -35.47
N GLN A 316 15.85 -14.43 -36.06
CA GLN A 316 15.23 -13.35 -36.83
C GLN A 316 14.38 -13.90 -37.98
N ASN A 317 14.90 -14.87 -38.75
CA ASN A 317 14.17 -15.52 -39.83
C ASN A 317 12.94 -16.27 -39.31
N PHE A 318 13.08 -17.02 -38.21
CA PHE A 318 11.98 -17.74 -37.58
C PHE A 318 10.86 -16.78 -37.12
N ILE A 319 11.20 -15.68 -36.45
CA ILE A 319 10.24 -14.66 -36.03
C ILE A 319 9.52 -14.07 -37.25
N ASN A 320 10.27 -13.73 -38.31
CA ASN A 320 9.70 -13.18 -39.54
C ASN A 320 8.75 -14.17 -40.25
N GLU A 321 9.09 -15.45 -40.29
CA GLU A 321 8.21 -16.50 -40.82
C GLU A 321 6.94 -16.65 -39.98
N PHE A 322 7.08 -16.60 -38.65
CA PHE A 322 5.93 -16.66 -37.75
C PHE A 322 5.00 -15.45 -37.93
N ILE A 323 5.54 -14.24 -38.03
CA ILE A 323 4.75 -13.02 -38.29
C ILE A 323 4.04 -13.09 -39.65
N ARG A 324 4.66 -13.69 -40.68
CA ARG A 324 3.99 -13.91 -41.97
C ARG A 324 2.83 -14.90 -41.86
N PHE A 325 2.98 -15.92 -41.03
CA PHE A 325 1.95 -16.93 -40.78
C PHE A 325 0.79 -16.38 -39.94
N GLU A 326 1.09 -15.69 -38.83
CA GLU A 326 0.11 -15.09 -37.92
C GLU A 326 0.44 -13.60 -37.69
N PRO A 327 0.07 -12.71 -38.64
CA PRO A 327 0.39 -11.28 -38.57
C PRO A 327 -0.23 -10.54 -37.39
N LYS A 328 -1.17 -11.15 -36.68
CA LYS A 328 -1.86 -10.59 -35.51
C LYS A 328 -1.18 -10.92 -34.19
N SER A 329 -0.13 -11.74 -34.20
CA SER A 329 0.59 -12.10 -32.96
C SER A 329 1.37 -10.88 -32.44
N ARG A 330 0.86 -10.28 -31.37
CA ARG A 330 1.52 -9.18 -30.65
C ARG A 330 2.89 -9.63 -30.12
N ASN A 331 2.98 -10.83 -29.55
CA ASN A 331 4.21 -11.31 -28.92
C ASN A 331 5.33 -11.56 -29.95
N ALA A 332 5.02 -12.13 -31.11
CA ALA A 332 6.02 -12.32 -32.18
C ALA A 332 6.55 -10.98 -32.69
N GLN A 333 5.67 -9.99 -32.86
CA GLN A 333 6.04 -8.64 -33.27
C GLN A 333 6.89 -7.91 -32.20
N LEU A 334 6.58 -8.10 -30.91
CA LEU A 334 7.41 -7.59 -29.81
C LEU A 334 8.76 -8.31 -29.73
N ALA A 335 8.81 -9.62 -29.97
CA ALA A 335 10.06 -10.37 -30.01
C ALA A 335 10.98 -9.89 -31.15
N HIS A 336 10.39 -9.53 -32.30
CA HIS A 336 11.09 -8.89 -33.40
C HIS A 336 11.72 -7.55 -32.98
N LEU A 337 10.94 -6.69 -32.31
CA LEU A 337 11.44 -5.40 -31.80
C LEU A 337 12.52 -5.58 -30.73
N ASP A 338 12.33 -6.50 -29.78
CA ASP A 338 13.32 -6.82 -28.74
C ASP A 338 14.65 -7.33 -29.33
N LEU A 339 14.60 -8.16 -30.38
CA LEU A 339 15.81 -8.65 -31.02
C LEU A 339 16.54 -7.50 -31.74
N LEU A 340 15.81 -6.65 -32.46
CA LEU A 340 16.37 -5.49 -33.16
C LEU A 340 16.95 -4.45 -32.19
N ASP A 341 16.23 -4.12 -31.13
CA ASP A 341 16.67 -3.19 -30.08
C ASP A 341 17.99 -3.66 -29.45
N TRP A 342 18.12 -4.96 -29.17
CA TRP A 342 19.39 -5.52 -28.70
C TRP A 342 20.51 -5.41 -29.75
N THR A 343 20.24 -5.69 -31.03
CA THR A 343 21.26 -5.53 -32.08
C THR A 343 21.65 -4.07 -32.31
N PHE A 344 20.74 -3.13 -32.06
CA PHE A 344 21.00 -1.70 -32.08
C PHE A 344 21.90 -1.28 -30.92
N GLU A 345 21.59 -1.74 -29.70
CA GLU A 345 22.42 -1.49 -28.51
C GLU A 345 23.83 -2.10 -28.61
N SER A 346 23.97 -3.26 -29.27
CA SER A 346 25.26 -3.88 -29.54
C SER A 346 26.06 -3.23 -30.68
N GLY A 347 25.49 -2.23 -31.37
CA GLY A 347 26.10 -1.51 -32.48
C GLY A 347 26.10 -2.28 -33.82
N SER A 348 25.35 -3.37 -33.92
CA SER A 348 25.25 -4.22 -35.12
C SER A 348 24.15 -3.77 -36.10
N ALA A 349 23.09 -3.13 -35.59
CA ALA A 349 22.01 -2.54 -36.38
C ALA A 349 22.03 -1.02 -36.30
N ASN A 350 21.47 -0.34 -37.32
CA ASN A 350 21.40 1.12 -37.35
C ASN A 350 20.08 1.62 -36.71
N ALA A 351 20.01 2.91 -36.37
CA ALA A 351 18.80 3.53 -35.80
C ALA A 351 17.61 3.51 -36.78
N GLU A 352 17.89 3.52 -38.08
CA GLU A 352 16.89 3.54 -39.15
C GLU A 352 16.08 2.24 -39.21
N ASP A 353 16.73 1.10 -39.01
CA ASP A 353 16.12 -0.22 -39.00
C ASP A 353 15.14 -0.35 -37.82
N LEU A 354 15.52 0.17 -36.64
CA LEU A 354 14.68 0.18 -35.45
C LEU A 354 13.47 1.12 -35.62
N VAL A 355 13.67 2.30 -36.20
CA VAL A 355 12.56 3.23 -36.54
C VAL A 355 11.59 2.58 -37.50
N CYS A 356 12.07 1.97 -38.59
CA CYS A 356 11.22 1.30 -39.58
C CYS A 356 10.44 0.13 -38.94
N ALA A 357 11.05 -0.63 -38.04
CA ALA A 357 10.38 -1.69 -37.31
C ALA A 357 9.28 -1.14 -36.37
N CYS A 358 9.52 -0.02 -35.70
CA CYS A 358 8.52 0.68 -34.89
C CYS A 358 7.35 1.21 -35.75
N GLU A 359 7.64 1.77 -36.94
CA GLU A 359 6.64 2.21 -37.91
C GLU A 359 5.76 1.01 -38.36
N GLY A 360 6.38 -0.13 -38.70
CA GLY A 360 5.65 -1.35 -39.08
C GLY A 360 4.81 -1.95 -37.95
N TYR A 361 5.30 -1.90 -36.70
CA TYR A 361 4.52 -2.29 -35.52
C TYR A 361 3.32 -1.38 -35.31
N PHE A 362 3.53 -0.06 -35.45
CA PHE A 362 2.47 0.93 -35.34
C PHE A 362 1.38 0.69 -36.37
N ASP A 363 1.71 0.44 -37.64
CA ASP A 363 0.68 0.18 -38.67
C ASP A 363 -0.18 -1.04 -38.35
N SER A 364 0.42 -2.06 -37.74
CA SER A 364 -0.27 -3.30 -37.35
C SER A 364 -1.15 -3.12 -36.10
N ASN A 365 -0.78 -2.23 -35.19
CA ASN A 365 -1.38 -2.12 -33.86
C ASN A 365 -1.96 -0.74 -33.50
N LYS A 366 -1.94 0.26 -34.39
CA LYS A 366 -2.34 1.65 -34.10
C LYS A 366 -3.76 1.79 -33.55
N HIS A 367 -4.67 0.89 -33.90
CA HIS A 367 -6.05 0.86 -33.39
C HIS A 367 -6.19 0.19 -32.01
N LYS A 368 -5.07 -0.14 -31.34
CA LYS A 368 -5.04 -0.80 -30.03
C LYS A 368 -4.33 0.10 -29.01
N LEU A 369 -4.95 0.32 -27.85
CA LEU A 369 -4.44 1.23 -26.82
C LEU A 369 -3.09 0.79 -26.24
N TYR A 370 -2.77 -0.50 -26.27
CA TYR A 370 -1.48 -1.03 -25.83
C TYR A 370 -0.31 -0.63 -26.74
N CYS A 371 -0.57 -0.16 -27.97
CA CYS A 371 0.46 0.21 -28.94
C CYS A 371 1.41 1.30 -28.40
N PHE A 372 0.86 2.28 -27.68
CA PHE A 372 1.67 3.29 -27.00
C PHE A 372 2.65 2.66 -25.99
N GLY A 373 2.13 1.85 -25.07
CA GLY A 373 2.94 1.21 -24.02
C GLY A 373 4.01 0.28 -24.55
N ASP A 374 3.71 -0.45 -25.62
CA ASP A 374 4.63 -1.38 -26.27
C ASP A 374 5.83 -0.67 -26.91
N LEU A 375 5.57 0.43 -27.63
CA LEU A 375 6.64 1.16 -28.33
C LEU A 375 7.48 2.06 -27.42
N LEU A 376 7.00 2.36 -26.19
CA LEU A 376 7.75 3.13 -25.20
C LEU A 376 9.04 2.43 -24.73
N ALA A 377 9.18 1.12 -24.89
CA ALA A 377 10.41 0.41 -24.55
C ALA A 377 11.57 0.76 -25.51
N TYR A 378 11.25 1.17 -26.76
CA TYR A 378 12.22 1.32 -27.84
C TYR A 378 12.43 2.78 -28.27
N LEU A 379 11.33 3.52 -28.49
CA LEU A 379 11.37 4.87 -29.06
C LEU A 379 12.17 5.91 -28.24
N PRO A 380 12.15 5.91 -26.90
CA PRO A 380 12.91 6.88 -26.10
C PRO A 380 14.44 6.76 -26.24
N LYS A 381 14.95 5.61 -26.70
CA LYS A 381 16.39 5.37 -26.90
C LYS A 381 16.92 6.00 -28.18
N LEU A 382 16.04 6.30 -29.12
CA LEU A 382 16.38 6.90 -30.41
C LEU A 382 16.75 8.37 -30.27
N ASP A 383 17.53 8.88 -31.23
CA ASP A 383 17.87 10.29 -31.31
C ASP A 383 16.62 11.17 -31.59
N GLU A 384 16.75 12.48 -31.36
CA GLU A 384 15.64 13.43 -31.54
C GLU A 384 15.09 13.46 -32.97
N SER A 385 15.95 13.28 -34.00
CA SER A 385 15.50 13.33 -35.39
C SER A 385 14.64 12.11 -35.75
N SER A 386 15.05 10.93 -35.29
CA SER A 386 14.30 9.68 -35.40
C SER A 386 12.97 9.72 -34.66
N ARG A 387 12.95 10.26 -33.43
CA ARG A 387 11.72 10.46 -32.66
C ARG A 387 10.74 11.40 -33.37
N LEU A 388 11.23 12.52 -33.88
CA LEU A 388 10.41 13.49 -34.62
C LEU A 388 9.84 12.88 -35.91
N ARG A 389 10.63 12.07 -36.62
CA ARG A 389 10.15 11.31 -37.78
C ARG A 389 9.01 10.38 -37.41
N PHE A 390 9.19 9.55 -36.39
CA PHE A 390 8.16 8.60 -35.96
C PHE A 390 6.86 9.31 -35.55
N VAL A 391 6.95 10.40 -34.78
CA VAL A 391 5.75 11.17 -34.38
C VAL A 391 5.04 11.74 -35.62
N LYS A 392 5.78 12.28 -36.60
CA LYS A 392 5.18 12.75 -37.86
C LYS A 392 4.54 11.61 -38.64
N TYR A 393 5.16 10.43 -38.67
CA TYR A 393 4.59 9.23 -39.28
C TYR A 393 3.26 8.86 -38.62
N ALA A 394 3.24 8.73 -37.29
CA ALA A 394 2.06 8.37 -36.52
C ALA A 394 0.91 9.38 -36.69
N SER A 395 1.22 10.68 -36.79
CA SER A 395 0.22 11.73 -37.03
C SER A 395 -0.35 11.71 -38.45
N ASN A 396 0.45 11.36 -39.47
CA ASN A 396 0.00 11.32 -40.87
C ASN A 396 -0.74 10.02 -41.22
N SER A 397 -0.45 8.92 -40.55
CA SER A 397 -1.04 7.59 -40.82
C SER A 397 -2.46 7.41 -40.26
N GLN A 398 -3.16 8.52 -39.97
CA GLN A 398 -4.50 8.56 -39.36
C GLN A 398 -5.66 8.55 -40.37
N ASP A 399 -5.39 8.57 -41.68
CA ASP A 399 -6.42 8.55 -42.72
C ASP A 399 -7.20 7.21 -42.71
N GLU A 400 -8.24 7.13 -41.89
CA GLU A 400 -9.20 6.04 -41.88
C GLU A 400 -10.20 6.21 -43.04
N LYS A 401 -9.86 5.66 -44.21
CA LYS A 401 -10.91 5.08 -45.05
C LYS A 401 -11.40 3.81 -44.34
N GLU A 402 -12.37 3.86 -43.40
CA GLU A 402 -13.26 2.72 -43.12
C GLU A 402 -14.40 2.91 -42.08
N ARG A 403 -15.45 2.09 -42.31
CA ARG A 403 -16.65 1.63 -41.57
C ARG A 403 -17.27 2.48 -40.44
N LYS A 404 -18.53 2.91 -40.66
CA LYS A 404 -19.45 3.39 -39.61
C LYS A 404 -19.63 2.32 -38.52
N ASN A 405 -19.54 2.73 -37.25
CA ASN A 405 -19.80 1.97 -36.01
C ASN A 405 -18.67 1.07 -35.44
N ASP A 406 -17.38 1.39 -35.63
CA ASP A 406 -16.28 0.70 -34.91
C ASP A 406 -16.02 1.35 -33.52
N PRO A 407 -16.08 0.61 -32.39
CA PRO A 407 -15.68 1.11 -31.07
C PRO A 407 -14.19 1.49 -30.94
N HIS A 408 -13.35 1.11 -31.91
CA HIS A 408 -11.93 1.51 -31.99
C HIS A 408 -11.68 2.74 -32.88
N LYS A 409 -12.74 3.38 -33.40
CA LYS A 409 -12.65 4.62 -34.19
C LYS A 409 -11.89 5.69 -33.39
N GLY A 410 -10.83 6.25 -33.97
CA GLY A 410 -10.03 7.31 -33.36
C GLY A 410 -8.92 6.85 -32.40
N VAL A 411 -8.77 5.55 -32.12
CA VAL A 411 -7.67 5.03 -31.25
C VAL A 411 -6.29 5.31 -31.84
N ALA A 412 -6.14 5.25 -33.17
CA ALA A 412 -4.90 5.60 -33.85
C ALA A 412 -4.50 7.07 -33.58
N THR A 413 -5.48 7.97 -33.61
CA THR A 413 -5.29 9.39 -33.29
C THR A 413 -4.89 9.60 -31.83
N ILE A 414 -5.54 8.90 -30.91
CA ILE A 414 -5.19 8.93 -29.48
C ILE A 414 -3.75 8.46 -29.26
N ASN A 415 -3.35 7.34 -29.86
CA ASN A 415 -1.97 6.83 -29.75
C ASN A 415 -0.95 7.83 -30.31
N ALA A 416 -1.23 8.44 -31.46
CA ALA A 416 -0.34 9.46 -32.02
C ALA A 416 -0.21 10.69 -31.11
N LEU A 417 -1.30 11.16 -30.49
CA LEU A 417 -1.27 12.26 -29.52
C LEU A 417 -0.49 11.88 -28.25
N LYS A 418 -0.59 10.62 -27.79
CA LYS A 418 0.25 10.12 -26.69
C LYS A 418 1.73 10.13 -27.05
N PHE A 419 2.09 9.71 -28.27
CA PHE A 419 3.48 9.80 -28.75
C PHE A 419 3.95 11.25 -28.91
N GLU A 420 3.11 12.15 -29.41
CA GLU A 420 3.41 13.58 -29.49
C GLU A 420 3.67 14.18 -28.10
N TYR A 421 2.79 13.90 -27.13
CA TYR A 421 2.99 14.31 -25.74
C TYR A 421 4.29 13.76 -25.17
N CYS A 422 4.52 12.45 -25.27
CA CYS A 422 5.65 11.78 -24.64
C CYS A 422 6.99 12.17 -25.27
N LEU A 423 7.09 12.13 -26.59
CA LEU A 423 8.37 12.23 -27.31
C LEU A 423 8.72 13.66 -27.71
N LEU A 424 7.76 14.60 -27.76
CA LEU A 424 8.02 16.00 -28.10
C LEU A 424 7.85 16.94 -26.90
N LEU A 425 6.71 16.87 -26.18
CA LEU A 425 6.42 17.81 -25.09
C LEU A 425 7.11 17.44 -23.77
N SER A 426 7.01 16.17 -23.35
CA SER A 426 7.60 15.69 -22.10
C SER A 426 9.12 15.49 -22.20
N ALA A 427 9.61 15.07 -23.38
CA ALA A 427 11.02 14.81 -23.63
C ALA A 427 11.93 16.03 -23.43
N ASP A 428 11.48 17.21 -23.84
CA ASP A 428 12.17 18.48 -23.62
C ASP A 428 11.16 19.56 -23.26
N ALA A 429 11.18 19.99 -21.99
CA ALA A 429 10.28 21.00 -21.47
C ALA A 429 10.43 22.36 -22.15
N SER A 430 11.58 22.64 -22.80
CA SER A 430 11.76 23.87 -23.57
C SER A 430 10.87 23.91 -24.84
N ASN A 431 10.47 22.72 -25.34
CA ASN A 431 9.57 22.61 -26.48
C ASN A 431 8.09 22.87 -26.12
N ALA A 432 7.73 22.84 -24.83
CA ALA A 432 6.37 23.02 -24.33
C ALA A 432 6.02 24.50 -24.09
N SER A 433 6.14 25.33 -25.13
CA SER A 433 5.70 26.74 -25.06
C SER A 433 4.18 26.82 -24.85
N LYS A 434 3.72 27.87 -24.15
CA LYS A 434 2.29 28.11 -23.87
C LYS A 434 1.40 27.89 -25.10
N PRO A 435 1.67 28.50 -26.28
CA PRO A 435 0.82 28.31 -27.47
C PRO A 435 0.77 26.86 -28.00
N LYS A 436 1.88 26.11 -27.91
CA LYS A 436 1.91 24.71 -28.37
C LYS A 436 1.09 23.79 -27.46
N VAL A 437 1.14 24.03 -26.15
CA VAL A 437 0.36 23.26 -25.19
C VAL A 437 -1.12 23.61 -25.32
N GLU A 438 -1.46 24.88 -25.50
CA GLU A 438 -2.85 25.31 -25.75
C GLU A 438 -3.41 24.70 -27.03
N ASP A 439 -2.63 24.67 -28.12
CA ASP A 439 -3.01 23.99 -29.36
C ASP A 439 -3.23 22.47 -29.14
N PHE A 440 -2.31 21.80 -28.44
CA PHE A 440 -2.43 20.37 -28.13
C PHE A 440 -3.69 20.07 -27.32
N VAL A 441 -3.97 20.86 -26.28
CA VAL A 441 -5.18 20.74 -25.45
C VAL A 441 -6.43 20.98 -26.31
N SER A 442 -6.43 22.01 -27.14
CA SER A 442 -7.55 22.32 -28.05
C SER A 442 -7.83 21.17 -29.00
N ARG A 443 -6.79 20.58 -29.62
CA ARG A 443 -6.94 19.40 -30.48
C ARG A 443 -7.53 18.21 -29.73
N CYS A 444 -7.07 17.94 -28.51
CA CYS A 444 -7.62 16.85 -27.70
C CYS A 444 -9.13 17.04 -27.42
N LEU A 445 -9.53 18.24 -26.97
CA LEU A 445 -10.93 18.55 -26.67
C LEU A 445 -11.82 18.54 -27.92
N GLN A 446 -11.31 19.07 -29.03
CA GLN A 446 -12.02 19.05 -30.31
C GLN A 446 -12.32 17.63 -30.77
N ILE A 447 -11.30 16.75 -30.78
CA ILE A 447 -11.47 15.35 -31.19
C ILE A 447 -12.42 14.63 -30.22
N TYR A 448 -12.33 14.92 -28.93
CA TYR A 448 -13.23 14.36 -27.92
C TYR A 448 -14.70 14.71 -28.20
N ARG A 449 -14.98 15.98 -28.51
CA ARG A 449 -16.33 16.47 -28.85
C ARG A 449 -16.86 15.86 -30.15
N GLU A 450 -16.00 15.70 -31.14
CA GLU A 450 -16.36 15.16 -32.47
C GLU A 450 -16.52 13.63 -32.48
N THR A 451 -16.09 12.94 -31.42
CA THR A 451 -16.20 11.48 -31.33
C THR A 451 -17.64 11.06 -30.99
N ASP A 452 -18.25 10.28 -31.88
CA ASP A 452 -19.58 9.70 -31.68
C ASP A 452 -19.59 8.79 -30.44
N ARG A 453 -20.51 9.05 -29.50
CA ARG A 453 -20.71 8.23 -28.30
C ARG A 453 -21.90 7.29 -28.49
N PRO A 454 -21.81 6.02 -28.08
CA PRO A 454 -22.97 5.12 -28.11
C PRO A 454 -24.12 5.72 -27.29
N GLU A 455 -25.34 5.65 -27.81
CA GLU A 455 -26.53 6.15 -27.10
C GLU A 455 -26.69 5.44 -25.75
N ASN A 456 -27.10 6.20 -24.73
CA ASN A 456 -27.35 5.76 -23.36
C ASN A 456 -28.44 4.67 -23.33
N SER A 457 -28.11 3.41 -23.63
CA SER A 457 -29.03 2.29 -23.48
C SER A 457 -29.33 2.06 -21.99
N GLU A 458 -30.60 1.77 -21.68
CA GLU A 458 -31.28 1.81 -20.38
C GLU A 458 -30.75 0.89 -19.25
N THR A 459 -29.50 0.43 -19.30
CA THR A 459 -28.83 -0.29 -18.19
C THR A 459 -27.76 0.59 -17.53
N PRO A 460 -28.05 1.18 -16.34
CA PRO A 460 -27.16 2.10 -15.63
C PRO A 460 -25.81 1.50 -15.18
N SER A 461 -25.57 0.20 -15.36
CA SER A 461 -24.40 -0.51 -14.85
C SER A 461 -23.25 -0.68 -15.86
N ALA A 462 -23.38 -0.15 -17.08
CA ALA A 462 -22.50 -0.49 -18.21
C ALA A 462 -21.93 0.71 -18.99
N ILE A 463 -21.82 1.91 -18.39
CA ILE A 463 -21.01 2.97 -19.00
C ILE A 463 -19.54 2.67 -18.68
N GLU A 464 -18.97 1.75 -19.46
CA GLU A 464 -17.54 1.42 -19.44
C GLU A 464 -16.71 2.60 -19.98
N SER A 465 -15.51 2.80 -19.42
CA SER A 465 -14.54 3.77 -19.94
C SER A 465 -14.36 3.63 -21.45
N GLN A 466 -14.39 4.76 -22.16
CA GLN A 466 -14.22 4.79 -23.61
C GLN A 466 -12.78 5.18 -23.97
N PRO A 467 -12.21 4.68 -25.08
CA PRO A 467 -10.87 5.11 -25.51
C PRO A 467 -10.75 6.63 -25.67
N SER A 468 -11.82 7.31 -26.11
CA SER A 468 -11.87 8.77 -26.24
C SER A 468 -11.68 9.51 -24.92
N ASP A 469 -11.96 8.90 -23.77
CA ASP A 469 -11.74 9.50 -22.45
C ASP A 469 -10.28 9.90 -22.23
N ASP A 470 -9.34 9.19 -22.88
CA ASP A 470 -7.91 9.49 -22.83
C ASP A 470 -7.59 10.90 -23.33
N LEU A 471 -8.40 11.48 -24.22
CA LEU A 471 -8.21 12.83 -24.74
C LEU A 471 -8.44 13.89 -23.65
N CYS A 472 -9.46 13.73 -22.81
CA CYS A 472 -9.69 14.60 -21.66
C CYS A 472 -8.58 14.43 -20.61
N LEU A 473 -8.11 13.21 -20.40
CA LEU A 473 -6.99 12.93 -19.51
C LEU A 473 -5.69 13.59 -20.02
N LEU A 474 -5.38 13.46 -21.30
CA LEU A 474 -4.23 14.12 -21.93
C LEU A 474 -4.33 15.64 -21.85
N ALA A 475 -5.51 16.21 -22.10
CA ALA A 475 -5.76 17.65 -21.95
C ALA A 475 -5.48 18.12 -20.52
N ALA A 476 -6.05 17.46 -19.52
CA ALA A 476 -5.83 17.75 -18.10
C ALA A 476 -4.35 17.58 -17.70
N MET A 477 -3.71 16.47 -18.12
CA MET A 477 -2.30 16.20 -17.86
C MET A 477 -1.40 17.30 -18.43
N SER A 478 -1.67 17.76 -19.66
CA SER A 478 -0.90 18.81 -20.33
C SER A 478 -1.00 20.15 -19.60
N LEU A 479 -2.21 20.53 -19.19
CA LEU A 479 -2.41 21.73 -18.37
C LEU A 479 -1.64 21.65 -17.05
N ILE A 480 -1.73 20.52 -16.35
CA ILE A 480 -1.06 20.31 -15.06
C ILE A 480 0.47 20.33 -15.22
N ARG A 481 0.99 19.64 -16.26
CA ARG A 481 2.42 19.38 -16.43
C ARG A 481 3.21 20.61 -16.84
N PHE A 482 2.64 21.46 -17.71
CA PHE A 482 3.38 22.53 -18.39
C PHE A 482 3.03 23.94 -17.91
N SER A 483 1.88 24.15 -17.25
CA SER A 483 1.46 25.48 -16.79
C SER A 483 2.43 26.16 -15.84
N GLY A 484 3.09 25.40 -14.94
CA GLY A 484 4.08 25.94 -14.01
C GLY A 484 5.34 26.51 -14.70
N ALA A 485 5.67 26.05 -15.91
CA ALA A 485 6.84 26.52 -16.66
C ALA A 485 6.63 27.93 -17.27
N TRP A 486 5.39 28.44 -17.31
CA TRP A 486 5.04 29.71 -17.92
C TRP A 486 5.16 30.91 -16.98
N ILE A 487 5.28 30.66 -15.67
CA ILE A 487 5.37 31.70 -14.66
C ILE A 487 6.83 32.12 -14.49
N THR A 488 7.17 33.34 -14.90
CA THR A 488 8.51 33.91 -14.77
C THR A 488 8.88 34.11 -13.30
N GLY A 489 9.86 33.35 -12.81
CA GLY A 489 10.55 33.63 -11.54
C GLY A 489 10.45 32.58 -10.44
N ASN A 490 9.61 31.55 -10.57
CA ASN A 490 9.58 30.43 -9.64
C ASN A 490 10.11 29.15 -10.30
N GLN A 491 11.24 28.64 -9.81
CA GLN A 491 11.73 27.29 -10.11
C GLN A 491 10.95 26.20 -9.35
N ASP A 492 9.83 26.56 -8.72
CA ASP A 492 8.98 25.61 -8.02
C ASP A 492 8.35 24.64 -9.03
N LYS A 493 8.71 23.36 -8.91
CA LYS A 493 8.23 22.26 -9.77
C LYS A 493 6.73 21.95 -9.62
N GLU A 494 5.96 22.82 -8.97
CA GLU A 494 4.55 22.58 -8.65
C GLU A 494 3.61 23.24 -9.65
N ALA A 495 2.56 22.50 -10.04
CA ALA A 495 1.49 23.01 -10.89
C ALA A 495 0.74 24.17 -10.19
N PRO A 496 0.52 25.31 -10.89
CA PRO A 496 -0.32 26.40 -10.42
C PRO A 496 -1.74 25.92 -10.09
N ASP A 497 -2.32 26.45 -9.01
CA ASP A 497 -3.66 26.06 -8.55
C ASP A 497 -4.75 26.39 -9.58
N THR A 498 -4.57 27.42 -10.40
CA THR A 498 -5.51 27.81 -11.46
C THR A 498 -5.57 26.78 -12.60
N ALA A 499 -4.42 26.19 -12.97
CA ALA A 499 -4.36 25.09 -13.92
C ALA A 499 -5.02 23.82 -13.36
N LEU A 500 -4.91 23.59 -12.04
CA LEU A 500 -5.61 22.50 -11.37
C LEU A 500 -7.14 22.67 -11.42
N ILE A 501 -7.66 23.89 -11.22
CA ILE A 501 -9.10 24.18 -11.34
C ILE A 501 -9.60 23.91 -12.77
N ARG A 502 -8.85 24.34 -13.78
CA ARG A 502 -9.19 24.07 -15.20
C ARG A 502 -9.17 22.59 -15.54
N ALA A 503 -8.13 21.89 -15.12
CA ALA A 503 -8.03 20.44 -15.30
C ALA A 503 -9.19 19.72 -14.60
N ALA A 504 -9.58 20.14 -13.38
CA ALA A 504 -10.72 19.58 -12.68
C ALA A 504 -12.04 19.79 -13.44
N ALA A 505 -12.27 20.95 -14.05
CA ALA A 505 -13.48 21.21 -14.85
C ALA A 505 -13.56 20.30 -16.10
N ILE A 506 -12.43 20.07 -16.80
CA ILE A 506 -12.37 19.13 -17.93
C ILE A 506 -12.66 17.70 -17.48
N LEU A 507 -12.12 17.29 -16.33
CA LEU A 507 -12.36 15.95 -15.77
C LEU A 507 -13.79 15.78 -15.24
N ASP A 508 -14.40 16.84 -14.71
CA ASP A 508 -15.80 16.80 -14.28
C ASP A 508 -16.72 16.57 -15.50
N ARG A 509 -16.48 17.29 -16.61
CA ARG A 509 -17.17 17.04 -17.88
C ARG A 509 -16.97 15.61 -18.37
N LEU A 510 -15.73 15.08 -18.29
CA LEU A 510 -15.44 13.68 -18.62
C LEU A 510 -16.29 12.72 -17.77
N LEU A 511 -16.48 12.99 -16.49
CA LEU A 511 -17.23 12.11 -15.58
C LEU A 511 -18.74 12.24 -15.70
N VAL A 512 -19.27 13.32 -16.27
CA VAL A 512 -20.68 13.37 -16.72
C VAL A 512 -20.91 12.34 -17.83
N ASP A 513 -19.93 12.25 -18.71
CA ASP A 513 -19.94 11.47 -19.93
C ASP A 513 -19.56 9.99 -19.70
N SER A 514 -18.64 9.74 -18.76
CA SER A 514 -18.10 8.41 -18.40
C SER A 514 -17.99 8.29 -16.87
N PRO A 515 -19.10 8.10 -16.11
CA PRO A 515 -19.13 8.22 -14.65
C PRO A 515 -18.25 7.23 -13.88
N HIS A 516 -17.90 6.10 -14.50
CA HIS A 516 -17.10 5.03 -13.90
C HIS A 516 -15.63 5.06 -14.32
N ASN A 517 -15.17 6.11 -15.01
CA ASN A 517 -13.77 6.23 -15.42
C ASN A 517 -12.85 6.41 -14.19
N TYR A 518 -12.17 5.32 -13.79
CA TYR A 518 -11.38 5.30 -12.57
C TYR A 518 -10.14 6.22 -12.64
N GLN A 519 -9.56 6.43 -13.82
CA GLN A 519 -8.40 7.34 -13.98
C GLN A 519 -8.83 8.78 -13.77
N GLY A 520 -9.96 9.18 -14.35
CA GLY A 520 -10.58 10.49 -14.13
C GLY A 520 -10.94 10.71 -12.66
N LEU A 521 -11.61 9.73 -12.03
CA LEU A 521 -11.96 9.80 -10.61
C LEU A 521 -10.73 9.93 -9.70
N LEU A 522 -9.69 9.11 -9.89
CA LEU A 522 -8.46 9.16 -9.08
C LEU A 522 -7.70 10.48 -9.27
N LEU A 523 -7.59 10.97 -10.51
CA LEU A 523 -6.94 12.24 -10.80
C LEU A 523 -7.71 13.41 -10.18
N LEU A 524 -9.04 13.40 -10.28
CA LEU A 524 -9.88 14.42 -9.69
C LEU A 524 -9.81 14.41 -8.15
N VAL A 525 -9.73 13.23 -7.51
CA VAL A 525 -9.44 13.13 -6.07
C VAL A 525 -8.11 13.81 -5.71
N ARG A 526 -7.03 13.56 -6.46
CA ARG A 526 -5.73 14.21 -6.21
C ARG A 526 -5.78 15.71 -6.40
N ILE A 527 -6.46 16.17 -7.45
CA ILE A 527 -6.63 17.61 -7.72
C ILE A 527 -7.44 18.27 -6.60
N TYR A 528 -8.57 17.71 -6.19
CA TYR A 528 -9.37 18.28 -5.10
C TYR A 528 -8.62 18.31 -3.78
N LEU A 529 -7.84 17.27 -3.46
CA LEU A 529 -6.98 17.30 -2.28
C LEU A 529 -5.96 18.43 -2.37
N ARG A 530 -5.30 18.64 -3.51
CA ARG A 530 -4.34 19.74 -3.75
C ARG A 530 -5.00 21.11 -3.60
N LEU A 531 -6.21 21.26 -4.13
CA LEU A 531 -7.02 22.47 -3.99
C LEU A 531 -7.59 22.66 -2.58
N GLY A 532 -7.37 21.74 -1.64
CA GLY A 532 -7.98 21.81 -0.30
C GLY A 532 -9.48 21.50 -0.26
N ALA A 533 -10.07 21.07 -1.37
CA ALA A 533 -11.49 20.72 -1.52
C ALA A 533 -11.76 19.27 -1.01
N GLY A 534 -11.54 19.04 0.29
CA GLY A 534 -11.55 17.70 0.87
C GLY A 534 -12.90 16.96 0.80
N SER A 535 -14.02 17.68 0.87
CA SER A 535 -15.34 17.04 0.77
C SER A 535 -15.67 16.57 -0.64
N LEU A 536 -15.23 17.31 -1.67
CA LEU A 536 -15.31 16.83 -3.05
C LEU A 536 -14.37 15.65 -3.31
N ALA A 537 -13.18 15.64 -2.70
CA ALA A 537 -12.31 14.48 -2.75
C ALA A 537 -12.98 13.23 -2.14
N LEU A 538 -13.66 13.37 -1.00
CA LEU A 538 -14.44 12.30 -0.37
C LEU A 538 -15.61 11.83 -1.26
N LYS A 539 -16.42 12.77 -1.79
CA LYS A 539 -17.52 12.51 -2.72
C LYS A 539 -17.08 11.81 -4.00
N THR A 540 -15.92 12.18 -4.53
CA THR A 540 -15.38 11.57 -5.75
C THR A 540 -14.80 10.19 -5.46
N PHE A 541 -14.10 10.03 -4.34
CA PHE A 541 -13.51 8.76 -3.95
C PHE A 541 -14.57 7.70 -3.59
N SER A 542 -15.73 8.10 -3.08
CA SER A 542 -16.82 7.15 -2.77
C SER A 542 -17.32 6.41 -4.01
N LYS A 543 -17.31 7.06 -5.18
CA LYS A 543 -17.70 6.47 -6.48
C LYS A 543 -16.80 5.29 -6.88
N LEU A 544 -15.54 5.26 -6.44
CA LEU A 544 -14.60 4.16 -6.72
C LEU A 544 -14.94 2.87 -5.95
N SER A 545 -15.80 2.93 -4.93
CA SER A 545 -16.25 1.75 -4.16
C SER A 545 -15.11 0.87 -3.61
N VAL A 546 -14.03 1.51 -3.12
CA VAL A 546 -12.83 0.84 -2.61
C VAL A 546 -13.13 -0.14 -1.47
N LYS A 547 -12.71 -1.41 -1.62
CA LYS A 547 -12.96 -2.52 -0.69
C LYS A 547 -11.73 -3.43 -0.51
N GLN A 548 -11.64 -4.07 0.65
CA GLN A 548 -10.66 -5.13 0.96
C GLN A 548 -9.20 -4.73 0.62
N MET A 549 -8.50 -5.50 -0.21
CA MET A 549 -7.10 -5.27 -0.58
C MET A 549 -6.85 -3.89 -1.21
N GLN A 550 -7.87 -3.26 -1.79
CA GLN A 550 -7.73 -1.91 -2.35
C GLN A 550 -7.48 -0.85 -1.27
N PHE A 551 -7.75 -1.15 0.02
CA PHE A 551 -7.26 -0.30 1.10
C PHE A 551 -5.72 -0.26 1.08
N GLU A 552 -5.04 -1.41 0.94
CA GLU A 552 -3.56 -1.47 0.88
C GLU A 552 -3.02 -0.75 -0.37
N THR A 553 -3.60 -1.03 -1.53
CA THR A 553 -2.99 -0.65 -2.80
C THR A 553 -3.46 0.69 -3.36
N VAL A 554 -4.72 1.11 -3.10
CA VAL A 554 -5.36 2.26 -3.77
C VAL A 554 -5.74 3.39 -2.80
N ALA A 555 -6.18 3.08 -1.58
CA ALA A 555 -6.76 4.09 -0.67
C ALA A 555 -5.78 5.19 -0.25
N HIS A 556 -4.47 4.97 -0.40
CA HIS A 556 -3.46 6.00 -0.20
C HIS A 556 -3.68 7.25 -1.08
N ASN A 557 -4.39 7.13 -2.21
CA ASN A 557 -4.73 8.26 -3.08
C ASN A 557 -5.60 9.31 -2.39
N LEU A 558 -6.50 8.87 -1.50
CA LEU A 558 -7.31 9.75 -0.65
C LEU A 558 -6.64 9.97 0.71
N PHE A 559 -6.16 8.90 1.36
CA PHE A 559 -5.83 8.93 2.79
C PHE A 559 -4.53 9.68 3.11
N THR A 560 -3.61 9.80 2.16
CA THR A 560 -2.33 10.48 2.39
C THR A 560 -2.58 11.93 2.81
N ARG A 561 -2.20 12.28 4.05
CA ARG A 561 -2.37 13.61 4.65
C ARG A 561 -3.82 14.09 4.81
N LEU A 562 -4.82 13.22 4.59
CA LEU A 562 -6.24 13.56 4.76
C LEU A 562 -6.54 14.09 6.17
N ALA A 563 -5.91 13.50 7.19
CA ALA A 563 -6.02 13.91 8.59
C ALA A 563 -5.59 15.38 8.87
N THR A 564 -4.93 16.01 7.90
CA THR A 564 -4.45 17.40 7.98
C THR A 564 -4.96 18.26 6.82
N ILE A 565 -5.84 17.73 5.97
CA ILE A 565 -6.51 18.49 4.90
C ILE A 565 -7.99 18.64 5.27
N HIS A 566 -8.63 17.54 5.65
CA HIS A 566 -10.05 17.50 5.98
C HIS A 566 -10.32 16.42 7.05
N PRO A 567 -9.99 16.66 8.34
CA PRO A 567 -10.19 15.68 9.42
C PRO A 567 -11.63 15.58 9.93
N HIS A 568 -12.48 16.57 9.65
CA HIS A 568 -13.89 16.63 10.07
C HIS A 568 -14.80 15.90 9.08
N SER A 569 -16.07 15.71 9.46
CA SER A 569 -17.05 15.09 8.55
C SER A 569 -17.52 16.10 7.50
N ALA A 570 -17.57 15.66 6.25
CA ALA A 570 -18.27 16.35 5.17
C ALA A 570 -19.79 16.13 5.30
N PRO A 571 -20.62 16.93 4.60
CA PRO A 571 -22.06 16.67 4.54
C PRO A 571 -22.37 15.26 4.02
N PRO A 572 -23.51 14.66 4.43
CA PRO A 572 -23.95 13.38 3.91
C PRO A 572 -24.05 13.40 2.39
N ILE A 573 -23.46 12.40 1.74
CA ILE A 573 -23.52 12.21 0.29
C ILE A 573 -24.65 11.24 0.00
N ASP A 574 -25.52 11.58 -0.96
CA ASP A 574 -26.62 10.72 -1.34
C ASP A 574 -26.12 9.35 -1.86
N GLY A 575 -26.76 8.27 -1.42
CA GLY A 575 -26.38 6.89 -1.74
C GLY A 575 -25.05 6.39 -1.13
N ALA A 576 -24.32 7.20 -0.35
CA ALA A 576 -23.02 6.81 0.22
C ALA A 576 -23.12 6.31 1.67
N GLU A 577 -22.13 5.51 2.10
CA GLU A 577 -22.04 5.04 3.47
C GLU A 577 -21.43 6.11 4.40
N TYR A 578 -21.64 6.00 5.72
CA TYR A 578 -21.06 6.95 6.69
C TYR A 578 -19.53 7.09 6.58
N LYS A 579 -18.83 6.01 6.22
CA LYS A 579 -17.38 6.02 5.99
C LYS A 579 -16.95 6.89 4.80
N ASP A 580 -17.85 7.20 3.88
CA ASP A 580 -17.51 7.88 2.63
C ASP A 580 -17.47 9.40 2.79
N PHE A 581 -18.13 9.95 3.82
CA PHE A 581 -18.07 11.39 4.17
C PHE A 581 -17.49 11.66 5.57
N ASN A 582 -17.24 10.63 6.39
CA ASN A 582 -16.55 10.74 7.67
C ASN A 582 -15.13 10.14 7.59
N PRO A 583 -14.07 10.97 7.54
CA PRO A 583 -12.68 10.51 7.46
C PRO A 583 -12.27 9.53 8.57
N GLN A 584 -12.67 9.77 9.82
CA GLN A 584 -12.32 8.88 10.93
C GLN A 584 -12.88 7.47 10.73
N SER A 585 -14.14 7.37 10.31
CA SER A 585 -14.83 6.13 9.96
C SER A 585 -14.17 5.44 8.76
N ALA A 586 -13.73 6.21 7.76
CA ALA A 586 -12.96 5.71 6.62
C ALA A 586 -11.67 4.99 7.05
N PHE A 587 -10.85 5.64 7.89
CA PHE A 587 -9.63 5.05 8.43
C PHE A 587 -9.91 3.83 9.31
N VAL A 588 -10.98 3.88 10.12
CA VAL A 588 -11.43 2.73 10.94
C VAL A 588 -11.78 1.53 10.06
N GLN A 589 -12.51 1.75 8.96
CA GLN A 589 -12.89 0.68 8.05
C GLN A 589 -11.67 0.04 7.38
N ALA A 590 -10.70 0.86 6.98
CA ALA A 590 -9.44 0.37 6.41
C ALA A 590 -8.61 -0.44 7.44
N LEU A 591 -8.59 -0.02 8.71
CA LEU A 591 -7.96 -0.78 9.80
C LEU A 591 -8.70 -2.09 10.11
N ASN A 592 -10.03 -2.11 9.97
CA ASN A 592 -10.82 -3.35 10.12
C ASN A 592 -10.47 -4.37 9.03
N PHE A 593 -10.14 -3.93 7.81
CA PHE A 593 -9.66 -4.81 6.75
C PHE A 593 -8.43 -5.61 7.20
N TYR A 594 -7.38 -4.98 7.74
CA TYR A 594 -6.19 -5.72 8.19
C TYR A 594 -6.50 -6.75 9.27
N ARG A 595 -7.35 -6.40 10.24
CA ARG A 595 -7.75 -7.33 11.31
C ARG A 595 -8.51 -8.53 10.72
N ASN A 596 -9.40 -8.28 9.77
CA ASN A 596 -10.18 -9.33 9.13
C ASN A 596 -9.30 -10.18 8.20
N ALA A 597 -8.36 -9.56 7.49
CA ALA A 597 -7.38 -10.23 6.64
C ALA A 597 -6.50 -11.18 7.47
N GLU A 598 -5.99 -10.73 8.62
CA GLU A 598 -5.21 -11.57 9.53
C GLU A 598 -6.00 -12.81 9.99
N ALA A 599 -7.23 -12.62 10.47
CA ALA A 599 -8.08 -13.73 10.91
C ALA A 599 -8.43 -14.70 9.76
N THR A 600 -8.66 -14.17 8.55
CA THR A 600 -9.04 -14.97 7.38
C THR A 600 -7.83 -15.74 6.83
N SER A 601 -6.67 -15.10 6.72
CA SER A 601 -5.43 -15.73 6.28
C SER A 601 -5.03 -16.90 7.17
N VAL A 602 -5.11 -16.76 8.50
CA VAL A 602 -4.82 -17.88 9.42
C VAL A 602 -5.72 -19.09 9.13
N ARG A 603 -7.04 -18.88 8.97
CA ARG A 603 -7.98 -19.95 8.63
C ARG A 603 -7.70 -20.58 7.26
N HIS A 604 -7.37 -19.77 6.26
CA HIS A 604 -7.04 -20.23 4.91
C HIS A 604 -5.75 -21.05 4.90
N ARG A 605 -4.72 -20.66 5.65
CA ARG A 605 -3.48 -21.44 5.79
C ARG A 605 -3.73 -22.80 6.44
N SER A 606 -4.48 -22.83 7.55
CA SER A 606 -4.82 -24.08 8.24
C SER A 606 -5.65 -25.02 7.34
N SER A 607 -6.63 -24.48 6.62
CA SER A 607 -7.47 -25.25 5.70
C SER A 607 -6.68 -25.71 4.47
N GLY A 608 -5.86 -24.83 3.89
CA GLY A 608 -5.02 -25.14 2.74
C GLY A 608 -4.04 -26.27 3.02
N LEU A 609 -3.51 -26.35 4.24
CA LEU A 609 -2.61 -27.42 4.66
C LEU A 609 -3.31 -28.78 4.72
N GLU A 610 -4.57 -28.80 5.15
CA GLU A 610 -5.42 -30.00 5.14
C GLU A 610 -5.76 -30.45 3.71
N TYR A 611 -5.92 -29.52 2.78
CA TYR A 611 -6.15 -29.81 1.36
C TYR A 611 -4.87 -30.08 0.55
N GLY A 612 -3.68 -29.89 1.14
CA GLY A 612 -2.39 -30.13 0.47
C GLY A 612 -1.97 -29.03 -0.52
N SER A 613 -2.44 -27.79 -0.36
CA SER A 613 -2.13 -26.67 -1.26
C SER A 613 -0.92 -25.85 -0.79
N TYR A 614 0.27 -26.46 -0.83
CA TYR A 614 1.48 -25.94 -0.16
C TYR A 614 1.97 -24.59 -0.69
N VAL A 615 1.94 -24.37 -2.00
CA VAL A 615 2.43 -23.13 -2.64
C VAL A 615 1.53 -21.94 -2.31
N ASN A 616 0.21 -22.17 -2.29
CA ASN A 616 -0.75 -21.15 -1.91
C ASN A 616 -0.63 -20.78 -0.43
N ILE A 617 -0.31 -21.76 0.44
CA ILE A 617 -0.05 -21.49 1.86
C ILE A 617 1.17 -20.60 2.03
N GLU A 618 2.29 -20.92 1.38
CA GLU A 618 3.50 -20.08 1.39
C GLU A 618 3.18 -18.64 0.97
N SER A 619 2.47 -18.49 -0.17
CA SER A 619 2.04 -17.18 -0.68
C SER A 619 1.11 -16.45 0.30
N THR A 620 0.26 -17.17 1.02
CA THR A 620 -0.64 -16.60 2.05
C THR A 620 0.14 -16.18 3.29
N ILE A 621 1.15 -16.94 3.71
CA ILE A 621 2.07 -16.57 4.82
C ILE A 621 2.77 -15.26 4.46
N GLU A 622 3.30 -15.18 3.24
CA GLU A 622 4.01 -14.00 2.76
C GLU A 622 3.09 -12.78 2.64
N LEU A 623 1.87 -12.95 2.11
CA LEU A 623 0.86 -11.89 2.10
C LEU A 623 0.54 -11.41 3.52
N GLN A 624 0.33 -12.32 4.47
CA GLN A 624 0.05 -11.95 5.86
C GLN A 624 1.21 -11.19 6.51
N ARG A 625 2.45 -11.61 6.25
CA ARG A 625 3.65 -10.91 6.71
C ARG A 625 3.70 -9.48 6.17
N ARG A 626 3.53 -9.32 4.85
CA ARG A 626 3.50 -8.00 4.18
C ARG A 626 2.38 -7.11 4.73
N LEU A 627 1.17 -7.63 4.92
CA LEU A 627 0.04 -6.87 5.49
C LEU A 627 0.26 -6.51 6.97
N ARG A 628 0.89 -7.38 7.76
CA ARG A 628 1.23 -7.07 9.16
C ARG A 628 2.26 -5.94 9.26
N GLN A 629 3.25 -5.97 8.38
CA GLN A 629 4.36 -5.00 8.27
C GLN A 629 4.01 -3.79 7.40
N SER A 630 2.77 -3.68 6.91
CA SER A 630 2.35 -2.63 5.98
C SER A 630 2.56 -1.23 6.56
N ILE A 631 3.16 -0.36 5.76
CA ILE A 631 3.26 1.07 6.06
C ILE A 631 1.88 1.72 6.13
N CYS A 632 0.97 1.36 5.24
CA CYS A 632 -0.40 1.88 5.21
C CYS A 632 -1.12 1.57 6.53
N ARG A 633 -1.01 0.34 7.04
CA ARG A 633 -1.56 -0.05 8.35
C ARG A 633 -1.10 0.86 9.48
N ARG A 634 0.20 1.20 9.51
CA ARG A 634 0.78 2.06 10.55
C ARG A 634 0.39 3.52 10.35
N MET A 635 0.41 4.02 9.12
CA MET A 635 -0.01 5.38 8.79
C MET A 635 -1.46 5.61 9.19
N TRP A 636 -2.39 4.72 8.84
CA TRP A 636 -3.82 4.87 9.16
C TRP A 636 -4.09 4.81 10.67
N ALA A 637 -3.36 3.97 11.40
CA ALA A 637 -3.45 3.91 12.86
C ALA A 637 -2.95 5.21 13.51
N LEU A 638 -1.96 5.89 12.93
CA LEU A 638 -1.47 7.17 13.40
C LEU A 638 -2.43 8.31 13.02
N ASP A 639 -2.92 8.33 11.78
CA ASP A 639 -3.80 9.38 11.26
C ASP A 639 -5.20 9.34 11.88
N VAL A 640 -5.78 8.17 12.16
CA VAL A 640 -7.06 8.09 12.89
C VAL A 640 -6.95 8.69 14.29
N LYS A 641 -5.77 8.59 14.92
CA LYS A 641 -5.49 9.18 16.23
C LYS A 641 -5.27 10.69 16.14
N ARG A 642 -4.63 11.15 15.07
CA ARG A 642 -4.53 12.58 14.72
C ARG A 642 -5.92 13.19 14.51
N ILE A 643 -6.79 12.54 13.74
CA ILE A 643 -8.17 12.98 13.53
C ILE A 643 -8.93 13.06 14.86
N HIS A 644 -8.84 12.03 15.70
CA HIS A 644 -9.45 12.05 17.04
C HIS A 644 -8.98 13.26 17.86
N ARG A 645 -7.70 13.64 17.78
CA ARG A 645 -7.18 14.85 18.46
C ARG A 645 -7.72 16.14 17.87
N LEU A 646 -7.81 16.26 16.55
CA LEU A 646 -8.15 17.50 15.86
C LEU A 646 -9.66 17.75 15.78
N ALA A 647 -10.45 16.74 15.43
CA ALA A 647 -11.88 16.86 15.16
C ALA A 647 -12.79 16.41 16.31
N ASN A 648 -12.25 15.74 17.34
CA ASN A 648 -12.98 15.04 18.41
C ASN A 648 -13.93 13.96 17.87
N GLY A 649 -13.63 12.69 18.15
CA GLY A 649 -14.48 11.58 17.74
C GLY A 649 -14.32 10.36 18.64
N ASP A 650 -14.70 9.18 18.15
CA ASP A 650 -14.77 7.98 18.98
C ASP A 650 -13.38 7.55 19.51
N PRO A 651 -13.30 6.99 20.73
CA PRO A 651 -12.03 6.53 21.29
C PRO A 651 -11.32 5.49 20.42
N VAL A 652 -10.05 5.75 20.13
CA VAL A 652 -9.22 4.98 19.17
C VAL A 652 -8.11 4.14 19.85
N SER A 653 -8.24 3.84 21.15
CA SER A 653 -7.20 3.15 21.93
C SER A 653 -6.90 1.72 21.46
N ARG A 654 -7.83 1.09 20.71
CA ARG A 654 -7.61 -0.24 20.12
C ARG A 654 -6.45 -0.29 19.11
N TYR A 655 -5.98 0.87 18.63
CA TYR A 655 -4.90 0.99 17.66
C TYR A 655 -3.55 1.39 18.30
N ASP A 656 -3.48 1.45 19.63
CA ASP A 656 -2.28 1.87 20.37
C ASP A 656 -1.07 0.96 20.13
N GLU A 657 -1.29 -0.34 19.94
CA GLU A 657 -0.22 -1.30 19.65
C GLU A 657 0.32 -1.10 18.23
N ILE A 658 -0.56 -0.96 17.24
CA ILE A 658 -0.18 -0.72 15.83
C ILE A 658 0.59 0.59 15.69
N ALA A 659 0.13 1.66 16.37
CA ALA A 659 0.79 2.97 16.33
C ALA A 659 2.18 2.98 16.99
N ARG A 660 2.43 2.08 17.97
CA ARG A 660 3.71 1.98 18.68
C ARG A 660 4.68 0.98 18.05
N ASP A 661 4.21 0.18 17.09
CA ASP A 661 5.01 -0.84 16.43
C ASP A 661 6.27 -0.23 15.79
N THR A 662 7.41 -0.88 16.02
CA THR A 662 8.74 -0.53 15.52
C THR A 662 9.29 -1.55 14.55
N SER A 663 8.55 -2.63 14.25
CA SER A 663 8.99 -3.67 13.34
C SER A 663 9.13 -3.15 11.90
N PRO A 664 9.89 -3.85 11.04
CA PRO A 664 10.17 -3.40 9.67
C PRO A 664 8.91 -3.06 8.88
N LEU A 665 9.04 -2.09 7.97
CA LEU A 665 7.99 -1.59 7.09
C LEU A 665 8.06 -2.27 5.73
N SER A 666 6.90 -2.65 5.21
CA SER A 666 6.68 -3.07 3.82
C SER A 666 5.74 -2.07 3.16
N ASP A 667 6.10 -1.60 1.96
CA ASP A 667 5.28 -0.68 1.18
C ASP A 667 4.74 -1.39 -0.06
N GLN A 668 3.42 -1.44 -0.17
CA GLN A 668 2.69 -2.16 -1.21
C GLN A 668 1.73 -1.22 -1.95
N ARG A 669 1.88 0.09 -1.77
CA ARG A 669 1.13 1.10 -2.51
C ARG A 669 1.48 1.01 -4.00
N ILE A 670 0.46 1.09 -4.85
CA ILE A 670 0.63 1.01 -6.31
C ILE A 670 0.28 2.38 -6.90
N PHE A 671 1.19 2.94 -7.71
CA PHE A 671 1.07 4.29 -8.27
C PHE A 671 0.79 4.32 -9.79
N ASP A 672 0.65 3.15 -10.42
CA ASP A 672 0.42 2.99 -11.87
C ASP A 672 -1.03 3.24 -12.32
N ALA A 673 -1.93 3.53 -11.38
CA ALA A 673 -3.35 3.74 -11.69
C ALA A 673 -3.59 5.01 -12.53
N PHE A 674 -2.69 6.00 -12.47
CA PHE A 674 -2.75 7.21 -13.28
C PHE A 674 -2.21 6.95 -14.68
N MET A 675 -2.84 7.57 -15.69
CA MET A 675 -2.24 7.63 -17.01
C MET A 675 -0.88 8.33 -16.91
N ASN A 676 0.17 7.66 -17.39
CA ASN A 676 1.52 8.20 -17.42
C ASN A 676 2.04 8.19 -18.87
N CYS A 677 2.02 9.35 -19.49
CA CYS A 677 2.61 9.58 -20.82
C CYS A 677 3.93 10.36 -20.72
N GLU A 678 4.52 10.49 -19.53
CA GLU A 678 5.85 11.08 -19.38
C GLU A 678 6.92 10.16 -20.00
N ILE A 679 7.97 10.77 -20.56
CA ILE A 679 9.08 9.99 -21.10
C ILE A 679 9.76 9.15 -19.99
N PRO A 680 10.13 7.88 -20.27
CA PRO A 680 10.84 7.05 -19.29
C PRO A 680 12.11 7.74 -18.74
N GLY A 681 12.38 7.57 -17.45
CA GLY A 681 13.51 8.18 -16.76
C GLY A 681 13.25 9.58 -16.18
N GLN A 682 12.12 10.22 -16.51
CA GLN A 682 11.65 11.44 -15.85
C GLN A 682 10.68 11.12 -14.68
N PRO A 683 10.46 12.05 -13.74
CA PRO A 683 9.43 11.90 -12.73
C PRO A 683 8.06 11.66 -13.38
N THR A 684 7.38 10.61 -12.90
CA THR A 684 6.07 10.18 -13.39
C THR A 684 5.02 11.26 -13.19
N PHE A 685 3.91 11.17 -13.92
CA PHE A 685 2.80 12.10 -13.73
C PHE A 685 2.22 12.06 -12.30
N GLU A 686 2.10 10.87 -11.68
CA GLU A 686 1.63 10.73 -10.29
C GLU A 686 2.51 11.51 -9.31
N GLU A 687 3.83 11.46 -9.45
CA GLU A 687 4.76 12.16 -8.56
C GLU A 687 4.57 13.68 -8.56
N ARG A 688 4.09 14.23 -9.68
CA ARG A 688 3.86 15.68 -9.85
C ARG A 688 2.56 16.15 -9.20
N ILE A 689 1.53 15.31 -9.25
CA ILE A 689 0.22 15.60 -8.65
C ILE A 689 0.13 15.16 -7.18
N ARG A 690 1.10 14.36 -6.71
CA ARG A 690 1.19 13.90 -5.32
C ARG A 690 1.15 15.08 -4.33
N LEU A 691 0.57 14.83 -3.16
CA LEU A 691 0.48 15.79 -2.06
C LEU A 691 1.81 15.91 -1.32
N GLY A 692 2.83 16.52 -1.93
CA GLY A 692 4.17 16.63 -1.34
C GLY A 692 4.96 15.31 -1.35
N PRO A 693 6.07 15.22 -0.59
CA PRO A 693 6.96 14.05 -0.62
C PRO A 693 6.26 12.78 -0.12
N LEU A 694 6.67 11.61 -0.62
CA LEU A 694 6.02 10.33 -0.33
C LEU A 694 6.30 9.90 1.12
N PRO A 695 5.29 9.78 2.00
CA PRO A 695 5.53 9.34 3.37
C PRO A 695 6.09 7.92 3.40
N GLN A 696 7.27 7.72 4.01
CA GLN A 696 7.87 6.41 4.24
C GLN A 696 8.23 6.22 5.74
N GLY A 697 9.38 5.61 6.03
CA GLY A 697 9.74 5.22 7.39
C GLY A 697 9.98 6.37 8.35
N GLN A 698 10.57 7.48 7.89
CA GLN A 698 10.82 8.65 8.73
C GLN A 698 9.53 9.37 9.10
N TRP A 699 8.58 9.46 8.16
CA TRP A 699 7.25 10.02 8.46
C TRP A 699 6.53 9.20 9.54
N VAL A 700 6.60 7.86 9.48
CA VAL A 700 6.03 6.99 10.52
C VAL A 700 6.73 7.18 11.86
N LYS A 701 8.07 7.24 11.88
CA LYS A 701 8.85 7.48 13.10
C LYS A 701 8.47 8.81 13.75
N SER A 702 8.43 9.90 12.99
CA SER A 702 8.15 11.25 13.49
C SER A 702 6.72 11.38 14.02
N THR A 703 5.73 10.83 13.32
CA THR A 703 4.33 10.84 13.78
C THR A 703 4.14 9.94 15.00
N ARG A 704 4.88 8.82 15.12
CA ARG A 704 4.89 7.99 16.33
C ARG A 704 5.41 8.74 17.56
N ILE A 705 6.40 9.62 17.40
CA ILE A 705 6.86 10.48 18.51
C ILE A 705 5.76 11.42 18.98
N THR A 706 5.03 12.02 18.04
CA THR A 706 3.88 12.86 18.34
C THR A 706 2.81 12.06 19.11
N GLU A 707 2.53 10.82 18.68
CA GLU A 707 1.61 9.95 19.40
C GLU A 707 2.11 9.59 20.81
N HIS A 708 3.41 9.34 20.96
CA HIS A 708 4.01 9.04 22.25
C HIS A 708 3.87 10.23 23.22
N LEU A 709 4.11 11.45 22.75
CA LEU A 709 3.88 12.68 23.51
C LEU A 709 2.45 12.74 24.07
N PHE A 710 1.44 12.57 23.22
CA PHE A 710 0.04 12.60 23.66
C PHE A 710 -0.32 11.45 24.61
N THR A 711 0.27 10.27 24.40
CA THR A 711 0.10 9.12 25.31
C THR A 711 0.65 9.42 26.70
N VAL A 712 1.83 10.04 26.80
CA VAL A 712 2.45 10.42 28.08
C VAL A 712 1.65 11.54 28.75
N LEU A 713 1.26 12.59 28.00
CA LEU A 713 0.40 13.67 28.49
C LEU A 713 -0.89 13.13 29.12
N ARG A 714 -1.57 12.22 28.42
CA ARG A 714 -2.79 11.57 28.91
C ARG A 714 -2.54 10.74 30.16
N SER A 715 -1.43 10.01 30.21
CA SER A 715 -1.07 9.15 31.35
C SER A 715 -0.81 9.96 32.62
N ILE A 716 -0.07 11.06 32.51
CA ILE A 716 0.18 11.99 33.63
C ILE A 716 -1.11 12.66 34.10
N SER A 717 -1.96 13.10 33.16
CA SER A 717 -3.26 13.68 33.49
C SER A 717 -4.15 12.72 34.30
N LEU A 718 -4.13 11.43 33.93
CA LEU A 718 -4.86 10.34 34.61
C LEU A 718 -4.13 9.75 35.82
N GLN A 719 -2.99 10.31 36.25
CA GLN A 719 -2.17 9.80 37.36
C GLN A 719 -1.75 8.32 37.21
N LYS A 720 -1.58 7.85 35.98
CA LYS A 720 -1.05 6.52 35.68
C LYS A 720 0.48 6.54 35.68
N SER A 721 1.10 5.41 36.01
CA SER A 721 2.56 5.26 35.88
C SER A 721 2.97 5.43 34.42
N VAL A 722 3.92 6.34 34.18
CA VAL A 722 4.54 6.51 32.87
C VAL A 722 5.66 5.47 32.74
N SER A 723 5.60 4.64 31.70
CA SER A 723 6.71 3.72 31.40
C SER A 723 7.95 4.52 31.01
N ASP A 724 9.10 4.22 31.62
CA ASP A 724 10.38 4.85 31.28
C ASP A 724 10.90 4.24 29.98
N MET A 725 10.64 4.91 28.85
CA MET A 725 11.21 4.54 27.55
C MET A 725 12.23 5.59 27.13
N GLU A 726 13.28 5.15 26.43
CA GLU A 726 14.28 6.03 25.84
C GLU A 726 13.64 6.93 24.79
N ILE A 727 13.92 8.24 24.87
CA ILE A 727 13.51 9.20 23.86
C ILE A 727 14.61 9.16 22.79
N PRO A 728 14.30 8.82 21.53
CA PRO A 728 15.29 8.85 20.46
C PRO A 728 15.84 10.27 20.26
N SER A 729 17.07 10.38 19.77
CA SER A 729 17.67 11.69 19.47
C SER A 729 16.91 12.36 18.31
N LEU A 730 17.13 13.67 18.13
CA LEU A 730 16.51 14.38 17.02
C LEU A 730 16.99 13.83 15.67
N GLU A 731 18.26 13.45 15.60
CA GLU A 731 18.93 12.89 14.41
C GLU A 731 18.40 11.49 14.06
N ASP A 732 17.94 10.71 15.05
CA ASP A 732 17.32 9.40 14.82
C ASP A 732 15.91 9.49 14.21
N VAL A 733 15.24 10.64 14.39
CA VAL A 733 13.87 10.89 13.94
C VAL A 733 13.84 11.71 12.66
N ILE A 734 14.76 12.66 12.52
CA ILE A 734 14.89 13.57 11.38
C ILE A 734 16.36 13.52 10.95
N ASP A 735 16.65 12.71 9.92
CA ASP A 735 17.98 12.66 9.31
C ASP A 735 18.08 13.61 8.10
N SER A 736 19.20 13.58 7.38
CA SER A 736 19.43 14.40 6.18
C SER A 736 18.46 14.10 5.03
N GLY A 737 17.83 12.94 5.02
CA GLY A 737 16.85 12.48 4.04
C GLY A 737 15.40 12.85 4.35
N ALA A 738 15.10 13.47 5.50
CA ALA A 738 13.72 13.75 5.92
C ALA A 738 12.87 14.54 4.90
N ALA A 739 13.50 15.46 4.16
CA ALA A 739 12.82 16.25 3.13
C ALA A 739 12.32 15.43 1.92
N SER A 740 12.82 14.20 1.74
CA SER A 740 12.36 13.27 0.71
C SER A 740 11.05 12.55 1.06
N GLU A 741 10.68 12.51 2.35
CA GLU A 741 9.48 11.83 2.84
C GLU A 741 8.47 12.77 3.50
N MET A 742 8.94 13.91 4.03
CA MET A 742 8.17 14.82 4.88
C MET A 742 8.11 16.23 4.31
N THR A 743 6.99 16.92 4.51
CA THR A 743 6.86 18.35 4.20
C THR A 743 7.66 19.19 5.21
N GLY A 744 7.96 20.45 4.86
CA GLY A 744 8.59 21.39 5.80
C GLY A 744 7.79 21.57 7.09
N ALA A 745 6.46 21.61 7.01
CA ALA A 745 5.57 21.70 8.16
C ALA A 745 5.60 20.44 9.05
N GLU A 746 5.72 19.25 8.44
CA GLU A 746 5.88 17.98 9.18
C GLU A 746 7.23 17.93 9.90
N ILE A 747 8.31 18.36 9.26
CA ILE A 747 9.66 18.44 9.87
C ILE A 747 9.65 19.42 11.05
N GLU A 748 9.05 20.59 10.86
CA GLU A 748 8.90 21.59 11.92
C GLU A 748 8.09 21.06 13.10
N SER A 749 6.94 20.44 12.83
CA SER A 749 6.07 19.83 13.86
C SER A 749 6.81 18.73 14.62
N ALA A 750 7.58 17.88 13.94
CA ALA A 750 8.36 16.81 14.56
C ALA A 750 9.42 17.37 15.54
N LYS A 751 10.14 18.43 15.15
CA LYS A 751 11.13 19.10 16.03
C LYS A 751 10.48 19.61 17.31
N VAL A 752 9.36 20.32 17.19
CA VAL A 752 8.63 20.89 18.32
C VAL A 752 8.08 19.78 19.23
N ASN A 753 7.48 18.73 18.66
CA ASN A 753 6.91 17.64 19.43
C ASN A 753 7.96 16.81 20.18
N ILE A 754 9.17 16.65 19.63
CA ILE A 754 10.31 16.02 20.34
C ILE A 754 10.69 16.86 21.56
N ASN A 755 10.80 18.18 21.43
CA ASN A 755 11.13 19.06 22.54
C ASN A 755 10.04 19.05 23.62
N LEU A 756 8.76 19.07 23.21
CA LEU A 756 7.63 18.92 24.14
C LEU A 756 7.66 17.56 24.85
N LEU A 757 8.00 16.47 24.17
CA LEU A 757 8.13 15.15 24.79
C LEU A 757 9.24 15.13 25.85
N LYS A 758 10.39 15.73 25.55
CA LYS A 758 11.50 15.87 26.51
C LYS A 758 11.08 16.70 27.73
N LEU A 759 10.37 17.82 27.52
CA LEU A 759 9.81 18.64 28.60
C LEU A 759 8.83 17.84 29.48
N VAL A 760 7.93 17.07 28.87
CA VAL A 760 6.98 16.24 29.62
C VAL A 760 7.69 15.13 30.40
N LYS A 761 8.73 14.52 29.84
CA LYS A 761 9.55 13.52 30.54
C LYS A 761 10.26 14.14 31.75
N TYR A 762 10.79 15.35 31.63
CA TYR A 762 11.34 16.10 32.76
C TYR A 762 10.27 16.36 33.84
N LEU A 763 9.09 16.86 33.46
CA LEU A 763 7.96 17.12 34.36
C LEU A 763 7.41 15.84 35.03
N SER A 764 7.61 14.67 34.43
CA SER A 764 7.26 13.38 35.02
C SER A 764 8.22 12.92 36.13
N GLY A 765 9.33 13.64 36.35
CA GLY A 765 10.33 13.35 37.39
C GLY A 765 11.52 12.50 36.91
N SER A 766 11.72 12.35 35.60
CA SER A 766 12.90 11.67 35.05
C SER A 766 14.19 12.43 35.39
N LYS A 767 15.24 11.69 35.78
CA LYS A 767 16.59 12.23 36.01
C LYS A 767 17.42 12.33 34.73
N SER A 768 16.89 11.87 33.59
CA SER A 768 17.60 11.82 32.31
C SER A 768 17.80 13.20 31.65
N ILE A 769 17.09 14.23 32.12
CA ILE A 769 17.12 15.58 31.56
C ILE A 769 17.42 16.55 32.70
N SER A 770 18.46 17.39 32.52
CA SER A 770 18.81 18.42 33.50
C SER A 770 17.85 19.62 33.44
N CYS A 771 17.84 20.46 34.47
CA CYS A 771 17.05 21.69 34.47
C CYS A 771 17.46 22.62 33.32
N GLU A 772 18.76 22.76 33.06
CA GLU A 772 19.31 23.58 31.97
C GLU A 772 18.85 23.09 30.59
N GLN A 773 18.86 21.77 30.37
CA GLN A 773 18.37 21.18 29.13
C GLN A 773 16.86 21.41 28.95
N ALA A 774 16.08 21.24 30.02
CA ALA A 774 14.65 21.52 30.00
C ALA A 774 14.35 22.99 29.68
N GLU A 775 15.16 23.92 30.20
CA GLU A 775 15.03 25.34 29.87
C GLU A 775 15.38 25.65 28.41
N GLY A 776 16.40 25.00 27.85
CA GLY A 776 16.75 25.09 26.43
C GLY A 776 15.63 24.58 25.52
N PHE A 777 15.03 23.43 25.84
CA PHE A 777 13.87 22.93 25.08
C PHE A 777 12.66 23.87 25.18
N LEU A 778 12.47 24.52 26.32
CA LEU A 778 11.41 25.52 26.49
C LEU A 778 11.67 26.77 25.64
N ASP A 779 12.92 27.20 25.49
CA ASP A 779 13.29 28.31 24.60
C ASP A 779 13.05 27.96 23.14
N GLU A 780 13.38 26.74 22.70
CA GLU A 780 13.11 26.29 21.34
C GLU A 780 11.60 26.28 21.02
N VAL A 781 10.76 25.83 21.97
CA VAL A 781 9.30 25.87 21.80
C VAL A 781 8.77 27.31 21.79
N GLN A 782 9.30 28.20 22.63
CA GLN A 782 8.91 29.62 22.62
C GLN A 782 9.32 30.30 21.32
N ASN A 783 10.53 30.05 20.82
CA ASN A 783 11.02 30.58 19.55
C ASN A 783 10.13 30.14 18.39
N TRP A 784 9.71 28.87 18.39
CA TRP A 784 8.76 28.36 17.40
C TRP A 784 7.42 29.11 17.46
N LEU A 785 6.84 29.30 18.66
CA LEU A 785 5.60 30.07 18.83
C LEU A 785 5.74 31.53 18.36
N ASP A 786 6.86 32.18 18.70
CA ASP A 786 7.13 33.57 18.29
C ASP A 786 7.30 33.68 16.77
N CYS A 787 7.90 32.67 16.11
CA CYS A 787 7.94 32.58 14.64
C CYS A 787 6.55 32.38 14.04
N LYS A 788 5.74 31.46 14.58
CA LYS A 788 4.37 31.23 14.10
C LYS A 788 3.48 32.45 14.26
N ALA A 789 3.60 33.18 15.36
CA ALA A 789 2.87 34.44 15.57
C ALA A 789 3.23 35.49 14.49
N LYS A 790 4.49 35.55 14.05
CA LYS A 790 4.92 36.44 12.95
C LYS A 790 4.41 35.96 11.59
N GLU A 791 4.45 34.67 11.32
CA GLU A 791 3.99 34.07 10.06
C GLU A 791 2.47 34.19 9.87
N LEU A 792 1.70 34.14 10.97
CA LEU A 792 0.24 34.20 10.97
C LEU A 792 -0.31 35.60 11.26
N GLY A 793 0.50 36.50 11.82
CA GLY A 793 0.12 37.89 12.05
C GLY A 793 -0.30 38.58 10.75
N MET A 794 -1.45 39.27 10.77
CA MET A 794 -1.94 39.99 9.61
C MET A 794 -1.15 41.30 9.39
N ASN A 795 -0.73 41.53 8.15
CA ASN A 795 -0.16 42.81 7.74
C ASN A 795 -1.26 43.86 7.47
N ASN A 796 -0.86 45.10 7.17
CA ASN A 796 -1.78 46.20 6.82
C ASN A 796 -2.77 45.86 5.69
N SER A 797 -2.43 44.90 4.82
CA SER A 797 -3.28 44.38 3.74
C SER A 797 -4.28 43.28 4.17
N LYS A 798 -4.41 42.99 5.48
CA LYS A 798 -5.22 41.88 6.03
C LYS A 798 -4.86 40.50 5.45
N VAL A 799 -3.60 40.31 5.08
CA VAL A 799 -3.04 39.03 4.62
C VAL A 799 -1.82 38.74 5.48
N SER A 800 -1.71 37.51 6.00
CA SER A 800 -0.52 37.05 6.70
C SER A 800 0.51 36.45 5.74
N PRO A 801 1.82 36.47 6.09
CA PRO A 801 2.88 35.84 5.28
C PRO A 801 2.60 34.38 4.90
N LEU A 802 2.03 33.60 5.82
CA LEU A 802 1.66 32.21 5.55
C LEU A 802 0.54 32.11 4.49
N MET A 803 -0.48 32.96 4.58
CA MET A 803 -1.58 32.94 3.60
C MET A 803 -1.11 33.41 2.22
N SER A 804 -0.19 34.37 2.14
CA SER A 804 0.34 34.82 0.84
C SER A 804 1.15 33.75 0.08
N THR A 805 1.71 32.76 0.79
CA THR A 805 2.52 31.69 0.17
C THR A 805 1.76 30.39 -0.01
N THR A 806 0.71 30.15 0.77
CA THR A 806 0.00 28.86 0.76
C THR A 806 -1.39 28.93 0.18
N ALA A 807 -2.09 30.08 0.24
CA ALA A 807 -3.47 30.17 -0.21
C ALA A 807 -3.56 30.42 -1.73
N ILE A 808 -4.63 29.92 -2.34
CA ILE A 808 -4.95 30.06 -3.75
C ILE A 808 -5.36 31.51 -4.03
N SER A 809 -4.75 32.11 -5.04
CA SER A 809 -5.04 33.48 -5.48
C SER A 809 -5.44 33.47 -6.95
N LEU A 810 -6.62 34.00 -7.29
CA LEU A 810 -7.06 34.15 -8.69
C LEU A 810 -6.52 35.43 -9.32
N GLN A 811 -6.16 36.41 -8.49
CA GLN A 811 -5.52 37.66 -8.90
C GLN A 811 -4.17 37.78 -8.18
N PRO A 812 -3.16 38.46 -8.78
CA PRO A 812 -1.75 38.39 -8.35
C PRO A 812 -1.45 38.80 -6.90
N THR A 813 -2.40 39.39 -6.17
CA THR A 813 -2.14 40.05 -4.89
C THR A 813 -3.09 39.66 -3.76
N THR A 814 -4.16 38.91 -4.02
CA THR A 814 -5.20 38.66 -3.00
C THR A 814 -5.54 37.17 -2.89
N PRO A 815 -5.22 36.53 -1.75
CA PRO A 815 -5.60 35.14 -1.52
C PRO A 815 -7.11 35.03 -1.28
N LEU A 816 -7.70 34.09 -2.00
CA LEU A 816 -9.14 33.87 -2.09
C LEU A 816 -9.57 32.59 -1.39
N ALA A 817 -8.87 31.48 -1.66
CA ALA A 817 -9.26 30.15 -1.21
C ALA A 817 -8.08 29.40 -0.56
N PRO A 818 -8.33 28.45 0.35
CA PRO A 818 -7.26 27.65 0.96
C PRO A 818 -6.73 26.60 -0.04
N SER A 819 -5.43 26.28 0.03
CA SER A 819 -4.88 25.08 -0.61
C SER A 819 -4.68 23.95 0.41
N TRP A 820 -4.25 22.79 -0.07
CA TRP A 820 -3.80 21.71 0.80
C TRP A 820 -2.66 22.12 1.73
N LYS A 821 -1.72 22.97 1.27
CA LYS A 821 -0.59 23.47 2.07
C LYS A 821 -1.09 24.36 3.20
N THR A 822 -2.10 25.18 2.92
CA THR A 822 -2.76 26.03 3.93
C THR A 822 -3.34 25.14 5.04
N PHE A 823 -4.19 24.18 4.69
CA PHE A 823 -4.80 23.30 5.70
C PHE A 823 -3.76 22.45 6.43
N HIS A 824 -2.84 21.83 5.70
CA HIS A 824 -1.82 20.96 6.27
C HIS A 824 -0.97 21.68 7.32
N THR A 825 -0.51 22.90 7.01
CA THR A 825 0.29 23.70 7.94
C THR A 825 -0.51 24.14 9.17
N LEU A 826 -1.77 24.55 8.98
CA LEU A 826 -2.63 24.99 10.08
C LEU A 826 -3.03 23.85 11.02
N TYR A 827 -3.41 22.69 10.50
CA TYR A 827 -3.78 21.54 11.33
C TYR A 827 -2.58 20.96 12.10
N LEU A 828 -1.39 20.92 11.50
CA LEU A 828 -0.16 20.55 12.22
C LEU A 828 0.18 21.58 13.31
N SER A 829 0.00 22.87 13.02
CA SER A 829 0.16 23.92 14.03
C SER A 829 -0.82 23.72 15.19
N PHE A 830 -2.09 23.43 14.92
CA PHE A 830 -3.08 23.10 15.96
C PHE A 830 -2.72 21.85 16.78
N GLU A 831 -2.22 20.80 16.14
CA GLU A 831 -1.74 19.60 16.84
C GLU A 831 -0.61 19.96 17.82
N CYS A 832 0.37 20.76 17.39
CA CYS A 832 1.43 21.27 18.27
C CYS A 832 0.88 22.17 19.39
N LEU A 833 -0.05 23.10 19.09
CA LEU A 833 -0.67 23.97 20.11
C LEU A 833 -1.43 23.17 21.18
N LYS A 834 -2.12 22.09 20.80
CA LYS A 834 -2.74 21.15 21.76
C LYS A 834 -1.71 20.48 22.66
N ALA A 835 -0.58 20.07 22.09
CA ALA A 835 0.51 19.49 22.88
C ALA A 835 1.09 20.53 23.86
N VAL A 836 1.38 21.75 23.39
CA VAL A 836 1.81 22.89 24.20
C VAL A 836 0.84 23.13 25.37
N SER A 837 -0.46 23.23 25.09
CA SER A 837 -1.53 23.38 26.10
C SER A 837 -1.47 22.27 27.17
N GLY A 838 -1.30 21.01 26.74
CA GLY A 838 -1.13 19.86 27.63
C GLY A 838 0.11 19.95 28.52
N VAL A 839 1.27 20.33 27.98
CA VAL A 839 2.50 20.54 28.75
C VAL A 839 2.32 21.66 29.78
N SER A 840 1.76 22.79 29.36
CA SER A 840 1.51 23.94 30.24
C SER A 840 0.54 23.60 31.37
N ALA A 841 -0.52 22.84 31.09
CA ALA A 841 -1.48 22.40 32.10
C ALA A 841 -0.83 21.52 33.18
N ILE A 842 0.09 20.64 32.79
CA ILE A 842 0.86 19.81 33.73
C ILE A 842 1.83 20.66 34.54
N ALA A 843 2.57 21.57 33.88
CA ALA A 843 3.55 22.44 34.53
C ALA A 843 2.93 23.38 35.57
N LEU A 844 1.70 23.86 35.34
CA LEU A 844 0.98 24.77 36.24
C LEU A 844 0.19 24.07 37.36
N LYS A 845 0.11 22.73 37.36
CA LYS A 845 -0.68 21.97 38.34
C LYS A 845 -0.07 22.05 39.75
N LYS A 846 -0.81 22.64 40.70
CA LYS A 846 -0.39 22.72 42.11
C LYS A 846 -0.39 21.33 42.78
N GLY A 847 0.70 20.96 43.43
CA GLY A 847 0.77 19.78 44.33
C GLY A 847 1.61 18.58 43.86
N SER A 848 2.32 18.66 42.74
CA SER A 848 3.25 17.60 42.31
C SER A 848 4.59 17.68 43.05
N LYS A 849 5.13 16.53 43.50
CA LYS A 849 6.52 16.39 44.02
C LYS A 849 7.58 16.38 42.89
N ALA A 850 7.17 16.54 41.63
CA ALA A 850 8.05 16.46 40.45
C ALA A 850 8.78 17.79 40.15
N ALA A 851 9.70 17.73 39.18
CA ALA A 851 10.47 18.86 38.70
C ALA A 851 9.56 19.99 38.16
N LYS A 852 9.96 21.25 38.34
CA LYS A 852 9.14 22.43 38.03
C LYS A 852 9.82 23.31 36.99
N LEU A 853 9.06 23.77 35.99
CA LEU A 853 9.49 24.79 35.06
C LEU A 853 9.21 26.20 35.62
N PRO A 854 9.98 27.24 35.21
CA PRO A 854 9.74 28.62 35.64
C PRO A 854 8.33 29.11 35.25
N LYS A 855 7.55 29.50 36.26
CA LYS A 855 6.12 29.84 36.08
C LYS A 855 5.89 30.98 35.08
N GLU A 856 6.70 32.03 35.14
CA GLU A 856 6.63 33.19 34.25
C GLU A 856 6.84 32.80 32.77
N ARG A 857 7.78 31.87 32.51
CA ARG A 857 8.05 31.36 31.15
C ARG A 857 6.88 30.52 30.62
N VAL A 858 6.28 29.69 31.48
CA VAL A 858 5.09 28.90 31.10
C VAL A 858 3.89 29.82 30.82
N GLU A 859 3.69 30.88 31.61
CA GLU A 859 2.64 31.88 31.37
C GLU A 859 2.86 32.64 30.04
N ARG A 860 4.10 33.04 29.73
CA ARG A 860 4.45 33.63 28.42
C ARG A 860 4.09 32.70 27.27
N LEU A 861 4.46 31.42 27.38
CA LEU A 861 4.18 30.41 26.36
C LEU A 861 2.67 30.19 26.14
N VAL A 862 1.87 30.18 27.21
CA VAL A 862 0.40 30.14 27.11
C VAL A 862 -0.17 31.38 26.42
N ASN A 863 0.39 32.56 26.69
CA ASN A 863 -0.06 33.81 26.05
C ASN A 863 0.26 33.83 24.55
N THR A 864 1.48 33.47 24.14
CA THR A 864 1.83 33.37 22.70
C THR A 864 1.02 32.26 22.03
N MET A 865 0.80 31.11 22.67
CA MET A 865 -0.07 30.03 22.15
C MET A 865 -1.49 30.54 21.85
N ARG A 866 -2.09 31.33 22.75
CA ARG A 866 -3.42 31.94 22.53
C ARG A 866 -3.42 32.99 21.43
N GLN A 867 -2.33 33.76 21.31
CA GLN A 867 -2.15 34.70 20.21
C GLN A 867 -2.15 33.95 18.87
N VAL A 868 -1.34 32.89 18.73
CA VAL A 868 -1.28 32.07 17.52
C VAL A 868 -2.64 31.45 17.19
N ASP A 869 -3.37 30.89 18.16
CA ASP A 869 -4.75 30.41 17.95
C ASP A 869 -5.68 31.51 17.44
N GLY A 870 -5.60 32.70 18.03
CA GLY A 870 -6.36 33.88 17.60
C GLY A 870 -6.03 34.31 16.17
N ASP A 871 -4.75 34.31 15.80
CA ASP A 871 -4.25 34.67 14.48
C ASP A 871 -4.71 33.66 13.42
N ILE A 872 -4.62 32.35 13.70
CA ILE A 872 -5.15 31.31 12.79
C ILE A 872 -6.64 31.54 12.54
N ARG A 873 -7.44 31.70 13.60
CA ARG A 873 -8.89 31.92 13.48
C ARG A 873 -9.21 33.20 12.70
N SER A 874 -8.41 34.25 12.87
CA SER A 874 -8.59 35.51 12.14
C SER A 874 -8.31 35.37 10.65
N ASN A 875 -7.23 34.66 10.27
CA ASN A 875 -6.92 34.35 8.87
C ASN A 875 -8.04 33.53 8.21
N ILE A 876 -8.54 32.49 8.89
CA ILE A 876 -9.63 31.65 8.35
C ILE A 876 -10.92 32.44 8.17
N ARG A 877 -11.28 33.32 9.12
CA ARG A 877 -12.46 34.20 8.97
C ARG A 877 -12.30 35.18 7.81
N ALA A 878 -11.10 35.70 7.59
CA ALA A 878 -10.83 36.61 6.47
C ALA A 878 -10.97 35.88 5.12
N LEU A 879 -10.41 34.67 4.98
CA LEU A 879 -10.61 33.85 3.78
C LEU A 879 -12.08 33.52 3.55
N LYS A 880 -12.79 33.09 4.60
CA LYS A 880 -14.23 32.81 4.49
C LYS A 880 -15.03 34.03 4.05
N SER A 881 -14.72 35.21 4.58
CA SER A 881 -15.38 36.46 4.18
C SER A 881 -15.15 36.80 2.71
N ARG A 882 -13.93 36.56 2.19
CA ARG A 882 -13.60 36.81 0.77
C ARG A 882 -14.28 35.83 -0.16
N LEU A 883 -14.33 34.56 0.23
CA LEU A 883 -14.96 33.51 -0.56
C LEU A 883 -16.47 33.79 -0.76
N SER A 884 -17.12 34.39 0.25
CA SER A 884 -18.53 34.79 0.17
C SER A 884 -18.78 36.15 -0.52
N GLU A 885 -17.77 36.81 -1.09
CA GLU A 885 -17.95 38.08 -1.81
C GLU A 885 -18.72 37.87 -3.14
N SER A 886 -19.56 38.84 -3.51
CA SER A 886 -20.31 38.80 -4.77
C SER A 886 -19.35 38.88 -5.96
N GLY A 887 -19.44 37.93 -6.89
CA GLY A 887 -18.62 37.89 -8.12
C GLY A 887 -17.48 36.87 -8.10
N VAL A 888 -17.24 36.18 -6.97
CA VAL A 888 -16.24 35.10 -6.89
C VAL A 888 -16.58 33.94 -7.82
N LEU A 889 -17.84 33.52 -7.86
CA LEU A 889 -18.32 32.47 -8.77
C LEU A 889 -18.05 32.83 -10.24
N GLY A 890 -18.41 34.06 -10.64
CA GLY A 890 -18.13 34.56 -11.99
C GLY A 890 -16.64 34.59 -12.30
N SER A 891 -15.81 35.00 -11.34
CA SER A 891 -14.35 35.02 -11.50
C SER A 891 -13.75 33.61 -11.69
N LEU A 892 -14.33 32.59 -11.04
CA LEU A 892 -13.91 31.19 -11.23
C LEU A 892 -14.33 30.66 -12.61
N ILE A 893 -15.53 30.99 -13.07
CA ILE A 893 -16.00 30.64 -14.41
C ILE A 893 -15.10 31.29 -15.47
N ASP A 894 -14.84 32.59 -15.32
CA ASP A 894 -13.94 33.34 -16.20
C ASP A 894 -12.52 32.77 -16.20
N LEU A 895 -12.01 32.31 -15.04
CA LEU A 895 -10.72 31.62 -14.94
C LEU A 895 -10.71 30.31 -15.72
N VAL A 896 -11.78 29.50 -15.60
CA VAL A 896 -11.83 28.20 -16.27
C VAL A 896 -11.81 28.37 -17.79
N VAL A 897 -12.61 29.32 -18.27
CA VAL A 897 -12.81 29.62 -19.69
C VAL A 897 -11.62 30.38 -20.29
N GLY A 898 -11.18 31.45 -19.63
CA GLY A 898 -10.23 32.43 -20.16
C GLY A 898 -8.80 32.37 -19.62
N GLY A 899 -8.52 31.59 -18.57
CA GLY A 899 -7.20 31.50 -17.95
C GLY A 899 -6.84 32.65 -16.99
N GLU A 900 -5.59 32.71 -16.53
CA GLU A 900 -5.12 33.78 -15.62
C GLU A 900 -4.97 35.13 -16.36
N GLY A 901 -5.69 36.15 -15.87
CA GLY A 901 -5.70 37.49 -16.46
C GLY A 901 -4.35 38.22 -16.41
N ASN A 902 -3.68 38.27 -17.58
CA ASN A 902 -2.87 39.39 -18.12
C ASN A 902 -2.09 38.98 -19.39
N GLY A 903 -2.13 37.70 -19.78
CA GLY A 903 -1.81 37.28 -21.14
C GLY A 903 -2.94 36.38 -21.60
N GLU A 904 -3.86 36.94 -22.40
CA GLU A 904 -4.96 36.19 -23.02
C GLU A 904 -4.43 34.83 -23.49
N ASP A 905 -4.98 33.74 -22.95
CA ASP A 905 -4.84 32.43 -23.58
C ASP A 905 -5.29 32.54 -25.04
N GLY A 906 -4.71 31.74 -25.94
CA GLY A 906 -5.07 31.80 -27.34
C GLY A 906 -6.60 31.71 -27.54
N PRO A 907 -7.22 32.53 -28.42
CA PRO A 907 -8.67 32.54 -28.62
C PRO A 907 -9.25 31.16 -28.98
N GLN A 908 -8.42 30.29 -29.55
CA GLN A 908 -8.76 28.92 -29.91
C GLN A 908 -9.04 28.01 -28.71
N LEU A 909 -8.20 28.04 -27.66
CA LEU A 909 -8.42 27.19 -26.48
C LEU A 909 -9.67 27.64 -25.72
N ARG A 910 -9.86 28.95 -25.61
CA ARG A 910 -11.07 29.52 -24.99
C ARG A 910 -12.34 29.05 -25.70
N ASP A 911 -12.39 29.22 -27.02
CA ASP A 911 -13.53 28.82 -27.85
C ASP A 911 -13.80 27.31 -27.74
N GLU A 912 -12.76 26.49 -27.65
CA GLU A 912 -12.91 25.04 -27.52
C GLU A 912 -13.38 24.62 -26.12
N ILE A 913 -12.92 25.29 -25.05
CA ILE A 913 -13.43 25.09 -23.68
C ILE A 913 -14.90 25.49 -23.59
N GLU A 914 -15.30 26.65 -24.13
CA GLU A 914 -16.69 27.12 -24.15
C GLU A 914 -17.62 26.14 -24.90
N LYS A 915 -17.13 25.46 -25.94
CA LYS A 915 -17.90 24.44 -26.68
C LYS A 915 -17.95 23.10 -25.97
N THR A 916 -16.94 22.75 -25.19
CA THR A 916 -16.82 21.44 -24.54
C THR A 916 -17.53 21.41 -23.18
N LEU A 917 -17.43 22.51 -22.43
CA LEU A 917 -18.03 22.65 -21.11
C LEU A 917 -19.37 23.38 -21.23
N ASP A 918 -20.46 22.68 -20.89
CA ASP A 918 -21.77 23.31 -20.75
C ASP A 918 -21.76 24.34 -19.60
N MET A 919 -22.28 25.54 -19.85
CA MET A 919 -22.22 26.66 -18.89
C MET A 919 -22.95 26.35 -17.58
N SER A 920 -24.07 25.61 -17.64
CA SER A 920 -24.82 25.25 -16.43
C SER A 920 -24.07 24.21 -15.58
N SER A 921 -23.38 23.28 -16.24
CA SER A 921 -22.51 22.30 -15.59
C SER A 921 -21.27 22.96 -14.97
N LEU A 922 -20.71 23.95 -15.66
CA LEU A 922 -19.56 24.72 -15.16
C LEU A 922 -19.93 25.59 -13.94
N GLU A 923 -21.10 26.24 -13.96
CA GLU A 923 -21.64 26.97 -12.79
C GLU A 923 -21.80 26.04 -11.58
N LEU A 924 -22.34 24.84 -11.78
CA LEU A 924 -22.50 23.83 -10.74
C LEU A 924 -21.13 23.39 -10.19
N PHE A 925 -20.17 23.07 -11.05
CA PHE A 925 -18.81 22.68 -10.65
C PHE A 925 -18.13 23.76 -9.80
N CYS A 926 -18.16 25.02 -10.23
CA CYS A 926 -17.56 26.12 -9.48
C CYS A 926 -18.27 26.37 -8.15
N GLY A 927 -19.61 26.22 -8.11
CA GLY A 927 -20.40 26.28 -6.89
C GLY A 927 -20.01 25.19 -5.89
N GLU A 928 -19.96 23.93 -6.32
CA GLU A 928 -19.54 22.79 -5.49
C GLU A 928 -18.12 22.96 -4.95
N LEU A 929 -17.20 23.52 -5.75
CA LEU A 929 -15.83 23.81 -5.32
C LEU A 929 -15.80 24.86 -4.20
N MET A 930 -16.58 25.93 -4.33
CA MET A 930 -16.70 26.96 -3.30
C MET A 930 -17.29 26.41 -2.01
N GLU A 931 -18.34 25.59 -2.08
CA GLU A 931 -18.93 24.92 -0.92
C GLU A 931 -17.91 24.04 -0.19
N SER A 932 -17.11 23.27 -0.94
CA SER A 932 -16.06 22.43 -0.36
C SER A 932 -14.99 23.23 0.39
N TRP A 933 -14.59 24.40 -0.14
CA TRP A 933 -13.70 25.31 0.56
C TRP A 933 -14.33 25.87 1.83
N GLU A 934 -15.61 26.29 1.79
CA GLU A 934 -16.32 26.79 2.97
C GLU A 934 -16.40 25.73 4.09
N GLU A 935 -16.67 24.48 3.74
CA GLU A 935 -16.68 23.35 4.67
C GLU A 935 -15.31 23.11 5.28
N GLY A 936 -14.25 23.12 4.46
CA GLY A 936 -12.86 22.99 4.92
C GLY A 936 -12.48 24.07 5.94
N LEU A 937 -12.79 25.33 5.63
CA LEU A 937 -12.58 26.48 6.52
C LEU A 937 -13.41 26.34 7.82
N GLY A 938 -14.64 25.84 7.72
CA GLY A 938 -15.50 25.54 8.86
C GLY A 938 -14.89 24.51 9.81
N GLY A 939 -14.28 23.45 9.26
CA GLY A 939 -13.58 22.42 10.03
C GLY A 939 -12.42 22.98 10.86
N VAL A 940 -11.63 23.89 10.28
CA VAL A 940 -10.52 24.54 10.99
C VAL A 940 -11.03 25.36 12.18
N LEU A 941 -12.13 26.09 12.01
CA LEU A 941 -12.75 26.86 13.10
C LEU A 941 -13.31 25.98 14.22
N ALA A 942 -13.70 24.74 13.92
CA ALA A 942 -14.25 23.79 14.88
C ALA A 942 -13.19 23.17 15.81
N VAL A 943 -11.89 23.27 15.48
CA VAL A 943 -10.80 22.76 16.33
C VAL A 943 -10.78 23.48 17.68
N ARG A 944 -10.72 22.70 18.76
CA ARG A 944 -10.67 23.18 20.16
C ARG A 944 -9.32 22.87 20.79
N LEU A 945 -8.69 23.85 21.45
CA LEU A 945 -7.44 23.69 22.20
C LEU A 945 -7.65 23.15 23.62
#